data_AF-A0A6N8DND6-F1
#
_entry.id   AF-A0A6N8DND6-F1
#
_cell.length_a   1.000
_cell.length_b   1.000
_cell.length_c   1.000
_cell.angle_alpha   90.00
_cell.angle_beta   90.00
_cell.angle_gamma   90.00
#
_symmetry.space_group_name_H-M   'P 1'
#
loop_
_entity.id
_entity.type
_entity.pdbx_description
1 polymer ?
#
loop_
_entity_poly.entity_id
_entity_poly.type
_entity_poly.pdbx_seq_one_letter_code
_entity_poly.pdbx_strand_id
1 'polypeptide(L)'
;MGMNFKLAPTERDGAGVFGAVDAFDPQSGLTGWCVGLADAAIEREVELVVNGAPVATARATHVRGDVCDAIGMQGRFGFCFDASVFDAFLLNKPVFAGKDFFVRVVGQGGTLPAHDALPTLGALLEAREAWLKRSEGQALIESLELARQGARDMLFQPPRKTAADADGVIEAIAFGSGNVVWFLGWASSRGAAEFPAVVLDRRKYAAGLRCAYYRRADLAEPAVGIVGALLTDWRPSAASDALVAFGENGQNLLRALRPLRVTTPGEVFGHLQSQDEPYSRALARSMLAIAAETDGWALETPASKKIKLAIDAAQYVEGFGVFMKGWVVSPSHRITGMALKLGDEVLDCAPSSLHFAPRPDLTAGFSGMGAAIERAGFTIVFRGDLRDADFGAATLRLTYESSKPTHHRLDDVRIVRLSPADLAGLRDFYPVLEREAFFKPLALAVHESCAHEYGRATGDIVHACAHALIFCAPSERRLQFHLFEHLRARLAGCRAQGVGIVIVAPDSARHGEIGELFAEFAENFAGAASLVFVADVECAVWSLASVLSLADARRFVFVGPDVALTDAGWAALDRLVGAGDEPTFFDICDPDQPWLPARAASTAFSWSAQGWGRFLREKNRRLPLRRAVDGEAFPEARRIAGGAEFLRRSAPPPRLIEHVNRVLALGALS
;
A
#
# COMPACT_ATOMS: atom_id res chain seq x y z
N MET A 1 -14.02 -15.85 19.51
CA MET A 1 -14.58 -16.88 20.41
C MET A 1 -16.07 -16.62 20.49
N GLY A 2 -16.94 -17.57 20.12
CA GLY A 2 -18.39 -17.37 20.25
C GLY A 2 -18.80 -17.31 21.72
N MET A 3 -19.43 -16.21 22.15
CA MET A 3 -19.97 -16.07 23.50
C MET A 3 -21.14 -17.04 23.68
N ASN A 4 -21.01 -17.96 24.64
CA ASN A 4 -22.00 -18.99 24.91
C ASN A 4 -22.83 -18.58 26.14
N PHE A 5 -23.82 -17.71 25.95
CA PHE A 5 -24.76 -17.33 27.01
C PHE A 5 -25.80 -18.44 27.22
N LYS A 6 -25.40 -19.56 27.84
CA LYS A 6 -26.38 -20.54 28.34
C LYS A 6 -26.85 -20.13 29.73
N LEU A 7 -27.88 -19.29 29.78
CA LEU A 7 -28.70 -19.14 30.99
C LEU A 7 -29.33 -20.51 31.31
N ALA A 8 -29.17 -21.00 32.54
CA ALA A 8 -29.80 -22.25 32.94
C ALA A 8 -31.34 -22.09 32.92
N PRO A 9 -32.11 -23.11 32.47
CA PRO A 9 -33.58 -23.02 32.41
C PRO A 9 -34.24 -22.63 33.72
N THR A 10 -33.61 -22.94 34.87
CA THR A 10 -34.10 -22.66 36.22
C THR A 10 -33.93 -21.20 36.68
N GLU A 11 -33.18 -20.37 35.94
CA GLU A 11 -32.99 -18.93 36.28
C GLU A 11 -33.97 -18.00 35.56
N ARG A 12 -34.73 -18.51 34.57
CA ARG A 12 -35.70 -17.72 33.78
C ARG A 12 -37.02 -17.43 34.51
N ASP A 13 -37.32 -18.15 35.59
CA ASP A 13 -38.59 -18.03 36.34
C ASP A 13 -38.53 -17.04 37.53
N GLY A 14 -37.40 -16.34 37.72
CA GLY A 14 -37.24 -15.33 38.78
C GLY A 14 -37.44 -13.90 38.28
N ALA A 15 -38.06 -13.04 39.10
CA ALA A 15 -38.18 -11.59 38.91
C ALA A 15 -36.83 -10.83 39.01
N GLY A 16 -35.74 -11.44 38.56
CA GLY A 16 -34.37 -10.94 38.68
C GLY A 16 -33.98 -9.96 37.58
N VAL A 17 -33.08 -9.03 37.93
CA VAL A 17 -32.34 -8.23 36.94
C VAL A 17 -31.03 -8.96 36.66
N PHE A 18 -30.73 -9.13 35.38
CA PHE A 18 -29.50 -9.74 34.87
C PHE A 18 -28.62 -8.66 34.28
N GLY A 19 -27.32 -8.88 34.26
CA GLY A 19 -26.39 -7.95 33.66
C GLY A 19 -24.96 -8.33 33.91
N ALA A 20 -24.05 -7.63 33.26
CA ALA A 20 -22.62 -7.75 33.50
C ALA A 20 -21.92 -6.42 33.25
N VAL A 21 -20.76 -6.26 33.87
CA VAL A 21 -19.77 -5.25 33.49
C VAL A 21 -18.87 -5.86 32.43
N ASP A 22 -18.76 -5.19 31.28
CA ASP A 22 -18.01 -5.72 30.15
C ASP A 22 -16.53 -5.35 30.29
N ALA A 23 -16.25 -4.05 30.28
CA ALA A 23 -14.89 -3.54 30.24
C ALA A 23 -14.79 -2.12 30.80
N PHE A 24 -13.59 -1.80 31.28
CA PHE A 24 -13.15 -0.43 31.46
C PHE A 24 -12.22 -0.03 30.32
N ASP A 25 -12.48 1.13 29.75
CA ASP A 25 -11.62 1.80 28.79
C ASP A 25 -11.23 3.19 29.34
N PRO A 26 -9.94 3.53 29.45
CA PRO A 26 -9.51 4.81 30.00
C PRO A 26 -10.05 6.03 29.28
N GLN A 27 -10.49 5.91 28.01
CA GLN A 27 -11.04 7.03 27.22
C GLN A 27 -12.55 7.19 27.39
N SER A 28 -13.32 6.09 27.38
CA SER A 28 -14.78 6.09 27.35
C SER A 28 -15.42 5.78 28.71
N GLY A 29 -14.69 5.15 29.63
CA GLY A 29 -15.13 4.86 30.98
C GLY A 29 -15.49 3.38 31.19
N LEU A 30 -16.46 3.11 32.05
CA LEU A 30 -16.87 1.75 32.41
C LEU A 30 -18.19 1.38 31.75
N THR A 31 -18.19 0.32 30.96
CA THR A 31 -19.35 -0.11 30.18
C THR A 31 -19.87 -1.47 30.64
N GLY A 32 -21.17 -1.67 30.46
CA GLY A 32 -21.83 -2.93 30.77
C GLY A 32 -23.26 -2.95 30.26
N TRP A 33 -24.01 -3.96 30.68
CA TRP A 33 -25.42 -4.09 30.35
C TRP A 33 -26.22 -4.64 31.53
N CYS A 34 -27.51 -4.30 31.59
CA CYS A 34 -28.46 -4.92 32.48
C CYS A 34 -29.89 -4.91 31.91
N VAL A 35 -30.68 -5.92 32.29
CA VAL A 35 -32.05 -6.14 31.83
C VAL A 35 -32.89 -6.77 32.95
N GLY A 36 -34.11 -6.28 33.13
CA GLY A 36 -35.10 -6.95 33.98
C GLY A 36 -35.92 -7.92 33.15
N LEU A 37 -35.88 -9.23 33.46
CA LEU A 37 -36.62 -10.23 32.66
C LEU A 37 -38.14 -10.09 32.78
N ALA A 38 -38.63 -9.61 33.93
CA ALA A 38 -40.06 -9.39 34.16
C ALA A 38 -40.60 -8.16 33.40
N ASP A 39 -39.74 -7.19 33.10
CA ASP A 39 -40.11 -5.98 32.36
C ASP A 39 -38.87 -5.36 31.69
N ALA A 40 -38.65 -5.77 30.44
CA ALA A 40 -37.52 -5.35 29.61
C ALA A 40 -37.75 -3.98 28.93
N ALA A 41 -38.97 -3.44 29.00
CA ALA A 41 -39.26 -2.09 28.49
C ALA A 41 -38.82 -1.00 29.47
N ILE A 42 -38.67 -1.34 30.77
CA ILE A 42 -38.21 -0.41 31.80
C ILE A 42 -36.68 -0.28 31.75
N GLU A 43 -36.21 0.93 31.44
CA GLU A 43 -34.80 1.32 31.57
C GLU A 43 -34.36 1.15 33.04
N ARG A 44 -33.22 0.48 33.24
CA ARG A 44 -32.68 0.21 34.58
C ARG A 44 -31.62 1.25 34.92
N GLU A 45 -31.62 1.70 36.17
CA GLU A 45 -30.56 2.55 36.71
C GLU A 45 -29.54 1.69 37.44
N VAL A 46 -28.27 1.96 37.20
CA VAL A 46 -27.13 1.30 37.85
C VAL A 46 -26.32 2.34 38.60
N GLU A 47 -25.71 1.92 39.69
CA GLU A 47 -24.83 2.75 40.50
C GLU A 47 -23.44 2.15 40.61
N LEU A 48 -22.44 3.01 40.47
CA LEU A 48 -21.05 2.72 40.76
C LEU A 48 -20.84 2.95 42.25
N VAL A 49 -20.48 1.91 42.97
CA VAL A 49 -20.31 1.91 44.42
C VAL A 49 -18.84 1.79 44.75
N VAL A 50 -18.33 2.68 45.59
CA VAL A 50 -16.94 2.63 46.09
C VAL A 50 -16.99 2.53 47.61
N ASN A 51 -16.38 1.47 48.16
CA ASN A 51 -16.37 1.18 49.59
C ASN A 51 -17.79 1.23 50.23
N GLY A 52 -18.79 0.69 49.53
CA GLY A 52 -20.17 0.60 49.99
C GLY A 52 -21.04 1.85 49.79
N ALA A 53 -20.49 2.98 49.34
CA ALA A 53 -21.24 4.20 49.05
C ALA A 53 -21.42 4.40 47.53
N PRO A 54 -22.64 4.73 47.05
CA PRO A 54 -22.84 5.08 45.65
C PRO A 54 -22.17 6.42 45.34
N VAL A 55 -21.37 6.46 44.28
CA VAL A 55 -20.57 7.63 43.88
C VAL A 55 -20.92 8.17 42.50
N ALA A 56 -21.58 7.36 41.66
CA ALA A 56 -22.14 7.79 40.38
C ALA A 56 -23.33 6.89 40.00
N THR A 57 -24.26 7.40 39.20
CA THR A 57 -25.34 6.63 38.59
C THR A 57 -25.31 6.72 37.07
N ALA A 58 -25.79 5.67 36.41
CA ALA A 58 -25.96 5.60 34.96
C ALA A 58 -27.26 4.87 34.62
N ARG A 59 -27.84 5.16 33.46
CA ARG A 59 -29.05 4.47 32.97
C ARG A 59 -28.73 3.53 31.82
N ALA A 60 -29.37 2.38 31.81
CA ALA A 60 -29.32 1.42 30.71
C ALA A 60 -30.20 1.91 29.55
N THR A 61 -29.65 2.80 28.73
CA THR A 61 -30.36 3.45 27.61
C THR A 61 -29.81 3.07 26.24
N HIS A 62 -28.75 2.25 26.17
CA HIS A 62 -28.08 1.91 24.92
C HIS A 62 -28.60 0.60 24.34
N VAL A 63 -28.78 0.55 23.02
CA VAL A 63 -29.11 -0.68 22.30
C VAL A 63 -27.86 -1.55 22.21
N ARG A 64 -27.98 -2.81 22.65
CA ARG A 64 -26.91 -3.83 22.59
C ARG A 64 -27.41 -4.99 21.77
N GLY A 65 -27.16 -4.97 20.45
CA GLY A 65 -27.68 -5.97 19.52
C GLY A 65 -27.23 -7.39 19.86
N ASP A 66 -25.97 -7.54 20.24
CA ASP A 66 -25.38 -8.78 20.76
C ASP A 66 -26.15 -9.34 21.97
N VAL A 67 -26.49 -8.48 22.92
CA VAL A 67 -27.27 -8.86 24.12
C VAL A 67 -28.72 -9.16 23.74
N CYS A 68 -29.35 -8.31 22.91
CA CYS A 68 -30.73 -8.49 22.44
C CYS A 68 -30.92 -9.83 21.73
N ASP A 69 -29.97 -10.19 20.85
CA ASP A 69 -29.96 -11.45 20.11
C ASP A 69 -29.75 -12.64 21.04
N ALA A 70 -28.83 -12.51 22.02
CA ALA A 70 -28.55 -13.57 22.99
C ALA A 70 -29.72 -13.87 23.93
N ILE A 71 -30.46 -12.84 24.37
CA ILE A 71 -31.60 -12.99 25.28
C ILE A 71 -32.95 -13.14 24.56
N GLY A 72 -32.99 -12.90 23.24
CA GLY A 72 -34.21 -12.96 22.43
C GLY A 72 -35.22 -11.84 22.73
N MET A 73 -34.74 -10.67 23.19
CA MET A 73 -35.59 -9.52 23.53
C MET A 73 -35.06 -8.26 22.85
N GLN A 74 -35.96 -7.38 22.42
CA GLN A 74 -35.60 -6.06 21.89
C GLN A 74 -35.62 -5.04 23.04
N GLY A 75 -34.60 -4.19 23.13
CA GLY A 75 -34.58 -3.14 24.14
C GLY A 75 -33.25 -2.38 24.24
N ARG A 76 -33.18 -1.55 25.27
CA ARG A 76 -32.02 -0.72 25.61
C ARG A 76 -31.46 -1.24 26.92
N PHE A 77 -30.38 -1.99 26.83
CA PHE A 77 -29.81 -2.72 27.96
C PHE A 77 -28.41 -2.24 28.35
N GLY A 78 -27.74 -1.47 27.50
CA GLY A 78 -26.36 -1.01 27.77
C GLY A 78 -26.31 0.26 28.64
N PHE A 79 -25.39 0.28 29.59
CA PHE A 79 -25.07 1.46 30.42
C PHE A 79 -23.58 1.85 30.26
N CYS A 80 -23.26 3.10 30.58
CA CYS A 80 -21.89 3.61 30.62
C CYS A 80 -21.74 4.57 31.79
N PHE A 81 -20.69 4.40 32.58
CA PHE A 81 -20.17 5.46 33.45
C PHE A 81 -19.07 6.18 32.68
N ASP A 82 -19.34 7.41 32.26
CA ASP A 82 -18.41 8.20 31.47
C ASP A 82 -17.06 8.39 32.16
N ALA A 83 -16.01 8.56 31.36
CA ALA A 83 -14.64 8.81 31.85
C ALA A 83 -14.54 10.00 32.84
N SER A 84 -15.47 10.96 32.76
CA SER A 84 -15.57 12.10 33.69
C SER A 84 -15.80 11.69 35.15
N VAL A 85 -16.45 10.55 35.40
CA VAL A 85 -16.61 9.96 36.74
C VAL A 85 -15.23 9.63 37.33
N PHE A 86 -14.35 9.09 36.49
CA PHE A 86 -12.99 8.71 36.89
C PHE A 86 -12.05 9.91 36.97
N ASP A 87 -12.31 10.98 36.21
CA ASP A 87 -11.61 12.26 36.39
C ASP A 87 -11.89 12.86 37.78
N ALA A 88 -13.15 12.79 38.23
CA ALA A 88 -13.53 13.24 39.58
C ALA A 88 -12.84 12.40 40.68
N PHE A 89 -12.67 11.09 40.45
CA PHE A 89 -11.91 10.23 41.35
C PHE A 89 -10.41 10.51 41.33
N LEU A 90 -9.85 10.86 40.17
CA LEU A 90 -8.45 11.24 40.04
C LEU A 90 -8.12 12.55 40.76
N LEU A 91 -9.00 13.56 40.65
CA LEU A 91 -8.87 14.81 41.42
C LEU A 91 -8.84 14.56 42.93
N ASN A 92 -9.45 13.46 43.38
CA ASN A 92 -9.51 13.04 44.77
C ASN A 92 -8.77 11.71 45.00
N LYS A 93 -7.71 11.42 44.23
CA LYS A 93 -6.97 10.15 44.26
C LYS A 93 -6.64 9.66 45.68
N PRO A 94 -6.21 10.50 46.64
CA PRO A 94 -5.94 10.06 48.01
C PRO A 94 -7.17 9.49 48.74
N VAL A 95 -8.37 9.93 48.38
CA VAL A 95 -9.64 9.46 48.97
C VAL A 95 -10.07 8.13 48.37
N PHE A 96 -9.70 7.84 47.12
CA PHE A 96 -10.20 6.69 46.37
C PHE A 96 -9.16 5.57 46.17
N ALA A 97 -7.86 5.87 46.33
CA ALA A 97 -6.79 4.90 46.18
C ALA A 97 -6.94 3.72 47.15
N GLY A 98 -6.86 2.49 46.63
CA GLY A 98 -6.94 1.25 47.41
C GLY A 98 -8.34 0.86 47.89
N LYS A 99 -9.40 1.56 47.48
CA LYS A 99 -10.79 1.19 47.78
C LYS A 99 -11.34 0.19 46.77
N ASP A 100 -12.15 -0.74 47.26
CA ASP A 100 -12.94 -1.63 46.41
C ASP A 100 -14.06 -0.85 45.72
N PHE A 101 -14.35 -1.23 44.48
CA PHE A 101 -15.50 -0.71 43.74
C PHE A 101 -16.24 -1.84 43.04
N PHE A 102 -17.53 -1.61 42.80
CA PHE A 102 -18.37 -2.51 42.05
C PHE A 102 -19.57 -1.75 41.45
N VAL A 103 -20.25 -2.38 40.49
CA VAL A 103 -21.49 -1.86 39.90
C VAL A 103 -22.66 -2.69 40.39
N ARG A 104 -23.77 -2.05 40.75
CA ARG A 104 -25.03 -2.74 41.04
C ARG A 104 -26.22 -2.01 40.45
N VAL A 105 -27.36 -2.69 40.37
CA VAL A 105 -28.63 -2.10 39.94
C VAL A 105 -29.27 -1.38 41.12
N VAL A 106 -29.74 -0.15 40.92
CA VAL A 106 -30.36 0.66 41.98
C VAL A 106 -31.54 -0.09 42.59
N GLY A 107 -31.58 -0.13 43.92
CA GLY A 107 -32.63 -0.85 44.67
C GLY A 107 -32.44 -2.36 44.77
N GLN A 108 -31.36 -2.93 44.21
CA GLN A 108 -30.98 -4.33 44.38
C GLN A 108 -29.66 -4.48 45.14
N GLY A 109 -29.58 -5.49 46.02
CA GLY A 109 -28.40 -5.73 46.85
C GLY A 109 -27.24 -6.45 46.14
N GLY A 110 -27.46 -7.00 44.94
CA GLY A 110 -26.49 -7.80 44.20
C GLY A 110 -25.55 -6.98 43.32
N THR A 111 -24.27 -7.35 43.31
CA THR A 111 -23.26 -6.80 42.40
C THR A 111 -23.40 -7.43 41.01
N LEU A 112 -23.24 -6.61 39.96
CA LEU A 112 -23.16 -7.13 38.60
C LEU A 112 -21.82 -7.86 38.41
N PRO A 113 -21.84 -9.11 37.90
CA PRO A 113 -20.62 -9.82 37.58
C PRO A 113 -19.85 -9.10 36.47
N ALA A 114 -18.53 -9.25 36.44
CA ALA A 114 -17.71 -8.75 35.35
C ALA A 114 -17.27 -9.91 34.45
N HIS A 115 -17.23 -9.68 33.13
CA HIS A 115 -16.81 -10.70 32.18
C HIS A 115 -15.33 -11.08 32.34
N ASP A 116 -14.49 -10.07 32.58
CA ASP A 116 -13.10 -10.24 33.01
C ASP A 116 -12.92 -9.71 34.43
N ALA A 117 -11.85 -10.13 35.11
CA ALA A 117 -11.51 -9.59 36.42
C ALA A 117 -11.32 -8.07 36.31
N LEU A 118 -12.22 -7.30 36.94
CA LEU A 118 -12.11 -5.84 36.92
C LEU A 118 -10.77 -5.43 37.54
N PRO A 119 -10.04 -4.48 36.91
CA PRO A 119 -8.85 -3.91 37.52
C PRO A 119 -9.22 -3.28 38.86
N THR A 120 -8.28 -3.17 39.81
CA THR A 120 -8.55 -2.42 41.04
C THR A 120 -8.82 -0.95 40.73
N LEU A 121 -9.56 -0.24 41.59
CA LEU A 121 -9.79 1.21 41.39
C LEU A 121 -8.47 1.97 41.24
N GLY A 122 -7.42 1.56 41.97
CA GLY A 122 -6.06 2.10 41.80
C GLY A 122 -5.53 1.93 40.39
N ALA A 123 -5.62 0.72 39.81
CA ALA A 123 -5.17 0.44 38.45
C ALA A 123 -6.00 1.20 37.39
N LEU A 124 -7.31 1.36 37.61
CA LEU A 124 -8.18 2.18 36.74
C LEU A 124 -7.75 3.65 36.73
N LEU A 125 -7.50 4.21 37.92
CA LEU A 125 -7.05 5.59 38.07
C LEU A 125 -5.65 5.77 37.48
N GLU A 126 -4.73 4.84 37.68
CA GLU A 126 -3.40 4.88 37.04
C GLU A 126 -3.49 4.82 35.52
N ALA A 127 -4.34 3.95 34.96
CA ALA A 127 -4.56 3.87 33.53
C ALA A 127 -5.17 5.18 32.98
N ARG A 128 -6.13 5.78 33.70
CA ARG A 128 -6.72 7.08 33.35
C ARG A 128 -5.73 8.23 33.47
N GLU A 129 -4.91 8.27 34.51
CA GLU A 129 -3.87 9.29 34.72
C GLU A 129 -2.77 9.19 33.65
N ALA A 130 -2.36 7.97 33.31
CA ALA A 130 -1.44 7.72 32.21
C ALA A 130 -2.04 8.14 30.87
N TRP A 131 -3.35 7.94 30.67
CA TRP A 131 -4.08 8.38 29.48
C TRP A 131 -4.17 9.90 29.38
N LEU A 132 -4.50 10.61 30.47
CA LEU A 132 -4.57 12.08 30.52
C LEU A 132 -3.22 12.77 30.24
N LYS A 133 -2.10 12.06 30.46
CA LYS A 133 -0.74 12.53 30.14
C LYS A 133 -0.39 12.34 28.66
N ARG A 134 -1.19 11.60 27.88
CA ARG A 134 -1.01 11.44 26.43
C ARG A 134 -1.72 12.58 25.69
N SER A 135 -1.23 12.94 24.50
CA SER A 135 -2.07 13.71 23.58
C SER A 135 -3.23 12.82 23.13
N GLU A 136 -4.45 13.37 23.03
CA GLU A 136 -5.63 12.61 22.60
C GLU A 136 -5.44 11.92 21.24
N GLY A 137 -4.58 12.48 20.38
CA GLY A 137 -4.19 11.89 19.10
C GLY A 137 -3.28 10.67 19.22
N GLN A 138 -2.32 10.67 20.15
CA GLN A 138 -1.39 9.56 20.35
C GLN A 138 -2.12 8.28 20.82
N ALA A 139 -3.10 8.42 21.73
CA ALA A 139 -3.89 7.29 22.20
C ALA A 139 -4.72 6.65 21.08
N LEU A 140 -5.26 7.47 20.18
CA LEU A 140 -6.00 6.99 19.00
C LEU A 140 -5.06 6.26 18.02
N ILE A 141 -3.85 6.77 17.76
CA ILE A 141 -2.86 6.09 16.90
C ILE A 141 -2.46 4.73 17.48
N GLU A 142 -2.22 4.64 18.79
CA GLU A 142 -1.85 3.37 19.45
C GLU A 142 -2.97 2.32 19.34
N SER A 143 -4.22 2.74 19.53
CA SER A 143 -5.41 1.88 19.36
C SER A 143 -5.55 1.41 17.92
N LEU A 144 -5.38 2.30 16.94
CA LEU A 144 -5.39 1.94 15.53
C LEU A 144 -4.23 0.98 15.16
N GLU A 145 -3.04 1.14 15.74
CA GLU A 145 -1.92 0.20 15.54
C GLU A 145 -2.26 -1.20 16.10
N LEU A 146 -2.87 -1.27 17.29
CA LEU A 146 -3.29 -2.55 17.86
C LEU A 146 -4.33 -3.24 16.97
N ALA A 147 -5.34 -2.49 16.50
CA ALA A 147 -6.34 -2.98 15.58
C ALA A 147 -5.72 -3.45 14.25
N ARG A 148 -4.76 -2.69 13.72
CA ARG A 148 -4.01 -3.05 12.50
C ARG A 148 -3.22 -4.34 12.67
N GLN A 149 -2.60 -4.56 13.84
CA GLN A 149 -1.89 -5.80 14.15
C GLN A 149 -2.84 -6.99 14.18
N GLY A 150 -4.05 -6.82 14.75
CA GLY A 150 -5.11 -7.83 14.73
C GLY A 150 -5.61 -8.17 13.31
N ALA A 151 -5.46 -7.26 12.34
CA ALA A 151 -5.87 -7.48 10.95
C ALA A 151 -4.88 -8.32 10.12
N ARG A 152 -3.72 -8.72 10.66
CA ARG A 152 -2.71 -9.48 9.91
C ARG A 152 -3.24 -10.81 9.39
N ASP A 153 -4.03 -11.52 10.19
CA ASP A 153 -4.59 -12.82 9.80
C ASP A 153 -5.66 -12.67 8.70
N MET A 154 -6.35 -11.53 8.67
CA MET A 154 -7.37 -11.22 7.67
C MET A 154 -6.77 -11.02 6.26
N LEU A 155 -5.49 -10.67 6.13
CA LEU A 155 -4.82 -10.51 4.83
C LEU A 155 -4.89 -11.78 3.97
N PHE A 156 -4.84 -12.95 4.61
CA PHE A 156 -4.82 -14.24 3.91
C PHE A 156 -6.20 -14.80 3.61
N GLN A 157 -7.26 -14.20 4.17
CA GLN A 157 -8.63 -14.67 4.01
C GLN A 157 -9.34 -13.94 2.87
N PRO A 158 -10.07 -14.62 1.97
CA PRO A 158 -10.89 -13.93 0.98
C PRO A 158 -11.98 -13.08 1.67
N PRO A 159 -12.32 -11.89 1.14
CA PRO A 159 -13.42 -11.11 1.67
C PRO A 159 -14.73 -11.92 1.59
N ARG A 160 -15.53 -11.91 2.65
CA ARG A 160 -16.77 -12.72 2.74
C ARG A 160 -17.91 -12.15 1.89
N LYS A 161 -17.97 -10.83 1.77
CA LYS A 161 -18.98 -10.10 0.99
C LYS A 161 -18.39 -9.58 -0.33
N THR A 162 -19.25 -9.43 -1.33
CA THR A 162 -18.88 -8.79 -2.60
C THR A 162 -19.18 -7.30 -2.57
N ALA A 163 -18.63 -6.55 -3.54
CA ALA A 163 -18.90 -5.11 -3.66
C ALA A 163 -20.38 -4.75 -3.89
N ALA A 164 -21.20 -5.73 -4.34
CA ALA A 164 -22.64 -5.56 -4.50
C ALA A 164 -23.39 -5.63 -3.16
N ASP A 165 -22.79 -6.28 -2.16
CA ASP A 165 -23.34 -6.51 -0.83
C ASP A 165 -22.72 -5.56 0.21
N ALA A 166 -22.23 -4.39 -0.22
CA ALA A 166 -21.55 -3.46 0.66
C ALA A 166 -22.52 -2.89 1.71
N ASP A 167 -22.07 -2.85 2.96
CA ASP A 167 -22.81 -2.33 4.11
C ASP A 167 -22.77 -0.81 4.20
N GLY A 168 -22.10 -0.14 3.26
CA GLY A 168 -21.95 1.31 3.25
C GLY A 168 -21.02 1.78 2.15
N VAL A 169 -20.89 3.09 2.04
CA VAL A 169 -20.15 3.77 0.98
C VAL A 169 -19.19 4.79 1.59
N ILE A 170 -17.97 4.81 1.06
CA ILE A 170 -16.97 5.87 1.29
C ILE A 170 -17.11 6.88 0.14
N GLU A 171 -17.55 8.08 0.49
CA GLU A 171 -17.85 9.15 -0.46
C GLU A 171 -16.64 10.05 -0.71
N ALA A 172 -15.85 10.28 0.34
CA ALA A 172 -14.65 11.10 0.28
C ALA A 172 -13.56 10.59 1.22
N ILE A 173 -12.32 10.92 0.89
CA ILE A 173 -11.13 10.57 1.67
C ILE A 173 -10.19 11.76 1.79
N ALA A 174 -9.43 11.81 2.89
CA ALA A 174 -8.34 12.76 3.06
C ALA A 174 -7.11 12.07 3.66
N PHE A 175 -5.93 12.57 3.31
CA PHE A 175 -4.67 12.04 3.83
C PHE A 175 -4.26 12.81 5.09
N GLY A 176 -4.02 12.06 6.16
CA GLY A 176 -3.35 12.52 7.37
C GLY A 176 -1.85 12.18 7.34
N SER A 177 -1.09 12.77 8.25
CA SER A 177 0.28 12.32 8.52
C SER A 177 0.31 10.97 9.24
N GLY A 178 1.41 10.22 9.14
CA GLY A 178 1.61 9.00 9.93
C GLY A 178 0.76 7.82 9.47
N ASN A 179 0.55 7.66 8.15
CA ASN A 179 -0.23 6.58 7.55
C ASN A 179 -1.73 6.58 7.88
N VAL A 180 -2.28 7.69 8.37
CA VAL A 180 -3.72 7.81 8.66
C VAL A 180 -4.47 8.29 7.42
N VAL A 181 -5.46 7.52 6.98
CA VAL A 181 -6.42 7.90 5.93
C VAL A 181 -7.74 8.22 6.59
N TRP A 182 -8.19 9.45 6.44
CA TRP A 182 -9.51 9.89 6.87
C TRP A 182 -10.53 9.60 5.79
N PHE A 183 -11.77 9.29 6.17
CA PHE A 183 -12.83 9.13 5.21
C PHE A 183 -14.19 9.60 5.74
N LEU A 184 -15.05 9.97 4.81
CA LEU A 184 -16.45 10.35 5.03
C LEU A 184 -17.34 9.44 4.20
N GLY A 185 -18.49 9.07 4.74
CA GLY A 185 -19.50 8.36 3.97
C GLY A 185 -20.74 8.03 4.78
N TRP A 186 -21.33 6.86 4.49
CA TRP A 186 -22.43 6.31 5.26
C TRP A 186 -22.35 4.80 5.40
N ALA A 187 -23.02 4.27 6.43
CA ALA A 187 -23.18 2.84 6.69
C ALA A 187 -24.66 2.51 6.95
N SER A 188 -25.05 1.29 6.61
CA SER A 188 -26.41 0.76 6.72
C SER A 188 -26.90 0.63 8.17
N SER A 189 -25.98 0.50 9.14
CA SER A 189 -26.31 0.46 10.57
C SER A 189 -25.11 0.90 11.41
N ARG A 190 -25.38 1.26 12.68
CA ARG A 190 -24.33 1.55 13.67
C ARG A 190 -23.66 0.23 14.10
N GLY A 191 -22.34 0.15 13.95
CA GLY A 191 -21.53 -0.94 14.48
C GLY A 191 -20.71 -0.51 15.69
N ALA A 192 -19.81 -1.38 16.16
CA ALA A 192 -18.75 -0.97 17.07
C ALA A 192 -17.93 0.20 16.46
N ALA A 193 -17.19 0.92 17.30
CA ALA A 193 -16.43 2.07 16.85
C ALA A 193 -15.05 1.68 16.31
N GLU A 194 -14.47 0.56 16.72
CA GLU A 194 -13.07 0.20 16.43
C GLU A 194 -12.97 -1.25 15.93
N PHE A 195 -12.16 -1.45 14.89
CA PHE A 195 -12.06 -2.75 14.23
C PHE A 195 -10.67 -3.02 13.64
N PRO A 196 -10.21 -4.29 13.65
CA PRO A 196 -9.27 -4.74 12.64
C PRO A 196 -9.93 -4.66 11.26
N ALA A 197 -9.20 -4.15 10.28
CA ALA A 197 -9.70 -3.96 8.92
C ALA A 197 -8.66 -4.34 7.86
N VAL A 198 -9.16 -4.70 6.68
CA VAL A 198 -8.34 -4.91 5.49
C VAL A 198 -8.87 -4.01 4.39
N VAL A 199 -8.00 -3.19 3.82
CA VAL A 199 -8.32 -2.45 2.59
C VAL A 199 -7.90 -3.29 1.40
N LEU A 200 -8.81 -3.51 0.47
CA LEU A 200 -8.58 -4.18 -0.80
C LEU A 200 -8.67 -3.13 -1.93
N ASP A 201 -7.52 -2.80 -2.50
CA ASP A 201 -7.38 -1.92 -3.66
C ASP A 201 -6.24 -2.45 -4.54
N ARG A 202 -6.59 -3.33 -5.49
CA ARG A 202 -5.69 -4.20 -6.31
C ARG A 202 -4.80 -5.17 -5.51
N ARG A 203 -4.43 -4.81 -4.28
CA ARG A 203 -3.77 -5.61 -3.24
C ARG A 203 -4.46 -5.38 -1.90
N LYS A 204 -4.17 -6.25 -0.92
CA LYS A 204 -4.69 -6.13 0.45
C LYS A 204 -3.69 -5.40 1.34
N TYR A 205 -4.22 -4.54 2.19
CA TYR A 205 -3.48 -3.78 3.19
C TYR A 205 -4.11 -4.01 4.55
N ALA A 206 -3.30 -4.30 5.57
CA ALA A 206 -3.78 -4.34 6.93
C ALA A 206 -4.08 -2.91 7.38
N ALA A 207 -5.16 -2.73 8.11
CA ALA A 207 -5.60 -1.44 8.62
C ALA A 207 -6.17 -1.57 10.02
N GLY A 208 -5.94 -0.56 10.85
CA GLY A 208 -6.77 -0.29 12.01
C GLY A 208 -7.85 0.68 11.60
N LEU A 209 -9.11 0.38 11.90
CA LEU A 209 -10.24 1.22 11.57
C LEU A 209 -10.90 1.75 12.84
N ARG A 210 -11.18 3.05 12.87
CA ARG A 210 -12.05 3.64 13.88
C ARG A 210 -13.07 4.59 13.26
N CYS A 211 -14.34 4.46 13.62
CA CYS A 211 -15.47 5.18 13.05
C CYS A 211 -16.25 5.95 14.12
N ALA A 212 -16.56 7.21 13.83
CA ALA A 212 -17.60 7.98 14.48
C ALA A 212 -18.87 7.94 13.61
N TYR A 213 -20.02 7.75 14.23
CA TYR A 213 -21.32 7.70 13.55
C TYR A 213 -22.13 8.96 13.87
N TYR A 214 -22.93 9.45 12.94
CA TYR A 214 -23.80 10.61 13.16
C TYR A 214 -25.07 10.50 12.32
N ARG A 215 -26.10 11.28 12.68
CA ARG A 215 -27.35 11.33 11.93
C ARG A 215 -27.20 12.22 10.70
N ARG A 216 -27.71 11.74 9.57
CA ARG A 216 -27.76 12.46 8.30
C ARG A 216 -29.21 12.58 7.87
N ALA A 217 -29.65 13.80 7.58
CA ALA A 217 -31.05 14.07 7.23
C ALA A 217 -31.44 13.47 5.88
N ASP A 218 -30.47 13.20 5.01
CA ASP A 218 -30.64 12.63 3.68
C ASP A 218 -30.69 11.08 3.66
N LEU A 219 -30.40 10.42 4.79
CA LEU A 219 -30.40 8.96 4.89
C LEU A 219 -31.66 8.43 5.58
N ALA A 220 -32.23 7.36 5.04
CA ALA A 220 -33.34 6.65 5.67
C ALA A 220 -32.83 5.77 6.83
N GLU A 221 -33.59 5.69 7.93
CA GLU A 221 -33.26 4.79 9.03
C GLU A 221 -33.28 3.31 8.55
N PRO A 222 -32.31 2.46 8.96
CA PRO A 222 -31.32 2.67 10.02
C PRO A 222 -29.95 3.23 9.56
N ALA A 223 -29.83 3.73 8.32
CA ALA A 223 -28.56 4.21 7.79
C ALA A 223 -28.06 5.47 8.52
N VAL A 224 -26.74 5.57 8.66
CA VAL A 224 -26.05 6.63 9.42
C VAL A 224 -24.86 7.16 8.66
N GLY A 225 -24.56 8.44 8.87
CA GLY A 225 -23.31 9.03 8.41
C GLY A 225 -22.12 8.46 9.19
N ILE A 226 -20.99 8.30 8.52
CA ILE A 226 -19.75 7.84 9.13
C ILE A 226 -18.60 8.79 8.81
N VAL A 227 -17.75 9.01 9.80
CA VAL A 227 -16.41 9.58 9.63
C VAL A 227 -15.44 8.62 10.28
N GLY A 228 -14.42 8.21 9.53
CA GLY A 228 -13.48 7.22 10.05
C GLY A 228 -12.03 7.56 9.79
N ALA A 229 -11.18 6.91 10.59
CA ALA A 229 -9.74 6.93 10.51
C ALA A 229 -9.25 5.51 10.20
N LEU A 230 -8.42 5.38 9.19
CA LEU A 230 -7.76 4.15 8.80
C LEU A 230 -6.25 4.33 8.99
N LEU A 231 -5.64 3.62 9.93
CA LEU A 231 -4.19 3.54 9.98
C LEU A 231 -3.72 2.40 9.09
N THR A 232 -3.11 2.71 7.95
CA THR A 232 -2.82 1.72 6.91
C THR A 232 -1.70 2.15 5.98
N ASP A 233 -0.99 1.17 5.41
CA ASP A 233 -0.04 1.43 4.31
C ASP A 233 -0.75 1.66 2.97
N TRP A 234 -2.08 1.49 2.92
CA TRP A 234 -2.85 1.84 1.75
C TRP A 234 -2.76 3.35 1.50
N ARG A 235 -2.52 3.69 0.23
CA ARG A 235 -2.53 5.07 -0.27
C ARG A 235 -3.58 5.15 -1.36
N PRO A 236 -4.77 5.66 -1.04
CA PRO A 236 -5.79 5.85 -2.08
C PRO A 236 -5.33 6.82 -3.17
N SER A 237 -6.07 6.85 -4.27
CA SER A 237 -6.05 7.92 -5.27
C SER A 237 -7.47 8.15 -5.76
N ALA A 238 -7.72 9.19 -6.56
CA ALA A 238 -9.03 9.39 -7.20
C ALA A 238 -9.46 8.19 -8.09
N ALA A 239 -8.50 7.36 -8.53
CA ALA A 239 -8.72 6.16 -9.31
C ALA A 239 -8.85 4.87 -8.48
N SER A 240 -8.71 4.95 -7.15
CA SER A 240 -8.84 3.79 -6.26
C SER A 240 -10.25 3.23 -6.27
N ASP A 241 -10.35 1.90 -6.30
CA ASP A 241 -11.61 1.15 -6.24
C ASP A 241 -11.57 0.27 -4.97
N ALA A 242 -11.50 0.95 -3.83
CA ALA A 242 -11.19 0.32 -2.57
C ALA A 242 -12.42 -0.28 -1.90
N LEU A 243 -12.22 -1.46 -1.35
CA LEU A 243 -13.15 -2.13 -0.44
C LEU A 243 -12.50 -2.21 0.94
N VAL A 244 -13.19 -1.73 1.97
CA VAL A 244 -12.71 -1.81 3.36
C VAL A 244 -13.52 -2.89 4.07
N ALA A 245 -12.90 -4.04 4.30
CA ALA A 245 -13.50 -5.15 5.03
C ALA A 245 -13.12 -5.08 6.52
N PHE A 246 -14.08 -5.13 7.44
CA PHE A 246 -13.86 -4.93 8.87
C PHE A 246 -14.82 -5.74 9.76
N GLY A 247 -14.53 -5.78 11.07
CA GLY A 247 -15.25 -6.62 12.03
C GLY A 247 -14.49 -7.91 12.38
N GLU A 248 -15.00 -8.69 13.34
CA GLU A 248 -14.36 -9.91 13.90
C GLU A 248 -13.75 -10.88 12.86
N ASN A 249 -14.23 -10.91 11.62
CA ASN A 249 -13.64 -11.64 10.50
C ASN A 249 -13.89 -10.95 9.15
N GLY A 250 -13.94 -9.61 9.10
CA GLY A 250 -14.25 -8.88 7.86
C GLY A 250 -15.68 -9.10 7.35
N GLN A 251 -16.63 -9.32 8.26
CA GLN A 251 -18.04 -9.53 7.90
C GLN A 251 -18.73 -8.27 7.38
N ASN A 252 -18.19 -7.10 7.67
CA ASN A 252 -18.72 -5.83 7.19
C ASN A 252 -17.85 -5.27 6.06
N LEU A 253 -18.46 -4.56 5.12
CA LEU A 253 -17.78 -4.05 3.93
C LEU A 253 -18.21 -2.61 3.61
N LEU A 254 -17.26 -1.68 3.54
CA LEU A 254 -17.48 -0.37 2.92
C LEU A 254 -16.89 -0.34 1.51
N ARG A 255 -17.57 0.33 0.59
CA ARG A 255 -17.10 0.51 -0.79
C ARG A 255 -16.81 1.97 -1.09
N ALA A 256 -15.66 2.27 -1.69
CA ALA A 256 -15.35 3.59 -2.22
C ALA A 256 -16.19 3.93 -3.47
N LEU A 257 -16.67 5.17 -3.56
CA LEU A 257 -17.28 5.71 -4.78
C LEU A 257 -16.27 5.80 -5.92
N ARG A 258 -16.80 5.84 -7.15
CA ARG A 258 -16.01 5.99 -8.37
C ARG A 258 -16.56 7.13 -9.23
N PRO A 259 -15.78 8.20 -9.48
CA PRO A 259 -14.45 8.47 -8.92
C PRO A 259 -14.50 8.76 -7.42
N LEU A 260 -13.43 8.42 -6.70
CA LEU A 260 -13.32 8.69 -5.27
C LEU A 260 -12.91 10.15 -5.06
N ARG A 261 -13.69 10.92 -4.30
CA ARG A 261 -13.36 12.31 -4.01
C ARG A 261 -12.21 12.38 -3.00
N VAL A 262 -11.09 12.95 -3.43
CA VAL A 262 -9.98 13.32 -2.54
C VAL A 262 -10.22 14.73 -1.99
N THR A 263 -10.09 14.89 -0.69
CA THR A 263 -10.34 16.15 0.04
C THR A 263 -9.26 16.36 1.13
N THR A 264 -9.34 17.46 1.86
CA THR A 264 -8.47 17.79 2.99
C THR A 264 -9.04 17.25 4.29
N PRO A 265 -8.19 16.96 5.31
CA PRO A 265 -8.66 16.59 6.63
C PRO A 265 -9.64 17.63 7.19
N GLY A 266 -9.35 18.93 7.02
CA GLY A 266 -10.21 20.03 7.47
C GLY A 266 -11.65 19.95 6.94
N GLU A 267 -11.87 19.58 5.68
CA GLU A 267 -13.21 19.37 5.12
C GLU A 267 -13.92 18.16 5.75
N VAL A 268 -13.22 17.05 5.96
CA VAL A 268 -13.76 15.86 6.65
C VAL A 268 -14.17 16.22 8.08
N PHE A 269 -13.37 17.04 8.77
CA PHE A 269 -13.60 17.43 10.14
C PHE A 269 -14.63 18.56 10.33
N GLY A 270 -14.79 19.44 9.35
CA GLY A 270 -15.87 20.44 9.34
C GLY A 270 -17.24 19.77 9.46
N HIS A 271 -17.40 18.58 8.88
CA HIS A 271 -18.62 17.78 9.05
C HIS A 271 -18.80 17.29 10.49
N LEU A 272 -17.75 16.78 11.16
CA LEU A 272 -17.83 16.32 12.56
C LEU A 272 -18.16 17.43 13.55
N GLN A 273 -17.59 18.62 13.36
CA GLN A 273 -17.80 19.77 14.26
C GLN A 273 -19.24 20.30 14.25
N SER A 274 -19.99 20.03 13.16
CA SER A 274 -21.38 20.46 13.00
C SER A 274 -22.41 19.56 13.70
N GLN A 275 -22.00 18.45 14.33
CA GLN A 275 -22.90 17.41 14.84
C GLN A 275 -22.94 17.37 16.38
N ASP A 276 -24.14 17.21 16.96
CA ASP A 276 -24.36 17.40 18.41
C ASP A 276 -24.39 16.08 19.24
N GLU A 277 -23.96 14.93 18.69
CA GLU A 277 -23.99 13.63 19.40
C GLU A 277 -22.82 13.47 20.41
N PRO A 278 -23.08 13.06 21.68
CA PRO A 278 -22.06 12.95 22.74
C PRO A 278 -20.94 11.92 22.50
N TYR A 279 -21.27 10.71 22.01
CA TYR A 279 -20.28 9.65 21.75
C TYR A 279 -19.30 10.03 20.62
N SER A 280 -19.81 10.76 19.63
CA SER A 280 -19.03 11.26 18.52
C SER A 280 -18.12 12.43 18.93
N ARG A 281 -18.42 13.15 20.02
CA ARG A 281 -17.58 14.28 20.48
C ARG A 281 -16.21 13.86 21.02
N ALA A 282 -16.11 12.78 21.79
CA ALA A 282 -14.82 12.34 22.33
C ALA A 282 -13.91 11.80 21.24
N LEU A 283 -14.46 10.95 20.35
CA LEU A 283 -13.73 10.42 19.21
C LEU A 283 -13.40 11.52 18.19
N ALA A 284 -14.35 12.42 17.89
CA ALA A 284 -14.10 13.56 17.02
C ALA A 284 -13.00 14.47 17.57
N ARG A 285 -12.92 14.69 18.88
CA ARG A 285 -11.80 15.44 19.49
C ARG A 285 -10.46 14.75 19.29
N SER A 286 -10.37 13.43 19.52
CA SER A 286 -9.14 12.69 19.25
C SER A 286 -8.76 12.71 17.78
N MET A 287 -9.73 12.58 16.87
CA MET A 287 -9.49 12.67 15.42
C MET A 287 -9.07 14.09 15.01
N LEU A 288 -9.71 15.12 15.55
CA LEU A 288 -9.35 16.54 15.38
C LEU A 288 -7.95 16.85 15.93
N ALA A 289 -7.52 16.20 17.02
CA ALA A 289 -6.17 16.37 17.56
C ALA A 289 -5.11 15.83 16.58
N ILE A 290 -5.32 14.65 15.99
CA ILE A 290 -4.44 14.14 14.92
C ILE A 290 -4.48 15.06 13.69
N ALA A 291 -5.66 15.57 13.33
CA ALA A 291 -5.82 16.51 12.22
C ALA A 291 -5.09 17.83 12.44
N ALA A 292 -5.16 18.39 13.65
CA ALA A 292 -4.49 19.62 14.02
C ALA A 292 -2.95 19.45 14.06
N GLU A 293 -2.46 18.26 14.41
CA GLU A 293 -1.04 17.90 14.22
C GLU A 293 -0.66 17.80 12.72
N THR A 294 -1.64 17.55 11.84
CA THR A 294 -1.48 17.48 10.38
C THR A 294 -1.52 18.87 9.70
N ASP A 295 -2.29 19.83 10.22
CA ASP A 295 -2.30 21.24 9.77
C ASP A 295 -1.02 22.03 10.14
N GLY A 296 -0.06 21.38 10.81
CA GLY A 296 1.17 21.99 11.30
C GLY A 296 2.15 22.50 10.23
N TRP A 297 1.89 22.30 8.93
CA TRP A 297 2.80 22.69 7.83
C TRP A 297 2.87 24.19 7.53
N ALA A 298 2.23 25.04 8.33
CA ALA A 298 2.40 26.49 8.22
C ALA A 298 3.89 26.86 8.39
N LEU A 299 4.43 27.62 7.43
CA LEU A 299 5.79 28.13 7.51
C LEU A 299 5.90 29.07 8.73
N GLU A 300 6.72 28.71 9.71
CA GLU A 300 6.97 29.59 10.86
C GLU A 300 7.75 30.84 10.41
N THR A 301 7.38 31.99 10.98
CA THR A 301 8.08 33.27 10.85
C THR A 301 9.45 33.21 11.59
N PRO A 302 10.42 34.14 11.38
CA PRO A 302 11.86 33.87 11.18
C PRO A 302 12.70 33.45 12.42
N ALA A 303 12.10 32.90 13.48
CA ALA A 303 12.85 32.32 14.60
C ALA A 303 13.75 31.14 14.16
N SER A 304 13.48 30.55 12.98
CA SER A 304 14.26 29.54 12.27
C SER A 304 15.64 30.03 11.76
N LYS A 305 16.00 31.32 11.89
CA LYS A 305 17.28 31.88 11.38
C LYS A 305 18.56 31.17 11.84
N LYS A 306 18.52 30.38 12.91
CA LYS A 306 19.67 29.62 13.44
C LYS A 306 19.88 28.26 12.79
N ILE A 307 18.86 27.72 12.12
CA ILE A 307 18.96 26.43 11.44
C ILE A 307 19.32 26.72 9.99
N LYS A 308 20.38 26.10 9.50
CA LYS A 308 20.81 26.19 8.11
C LYS A 308 20.73 24.80 7.50
N LEU A 309 20.24 24.72 6.28
CA LEU A 309 20.16 23.47 5.53
C LEU A 309 20.33 23.72 4.05
N ALA A 310 20.79 22.70 3.34
CA ALA A 310 20.72 22.63 1.89
C ALA A 310 20.55 21.17 1.45
N ILE A 311 19.99 20.98 0.26
CA ILE A 311 19.83 19.68 -0.37
C ILE A 311 20.90 19.54 -1.45
N ASP A 312 21.71 18.50 -1.35
CA ASP A 312 22.76 18.21 -2.32
C ASP A 312 22.17 17.46 -3.53
N ALA A 313 21.26 16.52 -3.28
CA ALA A 313 20.58 15.75 -4.31
C ALA A 313 19.21 15.25 -3.82
N ALA A 314 18.23 15.24 -4.72
CA ALA A 314 16.94 14.61 -4.51
C ALA A 314 16.53 13.83 -5.76
N GLN A 315 16.20 12.55 -5.58
CA GLN A 315 15.80 11.63 -6.64
C GLN A 315 14.55 10.88 -6.20
N TYR A 316 13.68 10.50 -7.12
CA TYR A 316 12.49 9.74 -6.76
C TYR A 316 12.25 8.54 -7.69
N VAL A 317 11.60 7.52 -7.13
CA VAL A 317 11.13 6.34 -7.85
C VAL A 317 9.60 6.31 -7.75
N GLU A 318 8.93 6.30 -8.89
CA GLU A 318 7.46 6.23 -8.99
C GLU A 318 6.93 4.99 -8.22
N GLY A 319 5.83 5.15 -7.49
CA GLY A 319 5.29 4.08 -6.63
C GLY A 319 6.08 3.76 -5.36
N PHE A 320 7.22 4.43 -5.12
CA PHE A 320 8.06 4.17 -3.96
C PHE A 320 8.26 5.39 -3.03
N GLY A 321 8.80 6.49 -3.56
CA GLY A 321 9.12 7.69 -2.79
C GLY A 321 10.39 8.43 -3.23
N VAL A 322 10.84 9.37 -2.39
CA VAL A 322 11.97 10.29 -2.64
C VAL A 322 13.18 9.90 -1.80
N PHE A 323 14.31 9.75 -2.46
CA PHE A 323 15.65 9.67 -1.88
C PHE A 323 16.23 11.08 -1.83
N MET A 324 16.67 11.50 -0.64
CA MET A 324 17.21 12.83 -0.45
C MET A 324 18.52 12.77 0.32
N LYS A 325 19.47 13.59 -0.10
CA LYS A 325 20.76 13.78 0.55
C LYS A 325 21.03 15.26 0.67
N GLY A 326 21.52 15.68 1.82
CA GLY A 326 21.83 17.07 2.08
C GLY A 326 22.55 17.26 3.39
N TRP A 327 22.46 18.47 3.91
CA TRP A 327 22.96 18.78 5.24
C TRP A 327 22.03 19.74 5.97
N VAL A 328 22.07 19.64 7.30
CA VAL A 328 21.34 20.49 8.23
C VAL A 328 22.21 20.75 9.47
N VAL A 329 22.44 22.02 9.77
CA VAL A 329 23.16 22.47 10.96
C VAL A 329 22.13 23.06 11.93
N SER A 330 21.93 22.35 13.04
CA SER A 330 21.09 22.79 14.16
C SER A 330 21.97 22.97 15.41
N PRO A 331 22.21 24.21 15.87
CA PRO A 331 23.15 24.47 16.96
C PRO A 331 22.61 24.08 18.36
N SER A 332 21.30 23.86 18.50
CA SER A 332 20.65 23.75 19.82
C SER A 332 19.83 22.47 20.00
N HIS A 333 19.47 21.80 18.91
CA HIS A 333 18.51 20.70 18.93
C HIS A 333 18.97 19.54 18.07
N ARG A 334 18.89 18.33 18.63
CA ARG A 334 19.14 17.09 17.91
C ARG A 334 17.91 16.74 17.06
N ILE A 335 18.15 16.49 15.79
CA ILE A 335 17.11 16.06 14.85
C ILE A 335 16.86 14.56 15.04
N THR A 336 15.59 14.21 15.20
CA THR A 336 15.11 12.84 15.43
C THR A 336 14.26 12.31 14.28
N GLY A 337 13.74 13.19 13.42
CA GLY A 337 12.94 12.80 12.27
C GLY A 337 12.81 13.90 11.23
N MET A 338 12.34 13.52 10.05
CA MET A 338 12.04 14.45 8.96
C MET A 338 10.75 14.01 8.25
N ALA A 339 10.04 14.96 7.62
CA ALA A 339 8.98 14.67 6.67
C ALA A 339 9.08 15.64 5.49
N LEU A 340 8.63 15.24 4.31
CA LEU A 340 8.71 16.03 3.09
C LEU A 340 7.31 16.25 2.54
N LYS A 341 6.89 17.50 2.36
CA LYS A 341 5.67 17.86 1.66
C LYS A 341 5.99 18.28 0.23
N LEU A 342 5.33 17.67 -0.76
CA LEU A 342 5.40 17.99 -2.18
C LEU A 342 3.99 18.31 -2.67
N GLY A 343 3.71 19.57 -3.00
CA GLY A 343 2.34 19.98 -3.31
C GLY A 343 1.42 19.72 -2.12
N ASP A 344 0.41 18.88 -2.31
CA ASP A 344 -0.52 18.45 -1.25
C ASP A 344 -0.11 17.13 -0.57
N GLU A 345 0.87 16.42 -1.12
CA GLU A 345 1.33 15.13 -0.61
C GLU A 345 2.34 15.32 0.53
N VAL A 346 2.15 14.57 1.62
CA VAL A 346 3.07 14.53 2.76
C VAL A 346 3.70 13.14 2.83
N LEU A 347 5.03 13.12 2.72
CA LEU A 347 5.85 11.93 2.67
C LEU A 347 6.61 11.80 3.99
N ASP A 348 6.34 10.73 4.71
CA ASP A 348 7.02 10.45 5.97
C ASP A 348 8.35 9.73 5.73
N CYS A 349 9.33 10.07 6.57
CA CYS A 349 10.59 9.36 6.66
C CYS A 349 10.36 7.91 7.10
N ALA A 350 10.95 6.95 6.40
CA ALA A 350 11.16 5.62 6.97
C ALA A 350 12.28 5.73 8.03
N PRO A 351 12.02 5.59 9.35
CA PRO A 351 13.03 5.92 10.37
C PRO A 351 14.34 5.14 10.23
N SER A 352 14.27 3.89 9.76
CA SER A 352 15.43 3.05 9.49
C SER A 352 16.28 3.50 8.29
N SER A 353 15.78 4.42 7.46
CA SER A 353 16.48 4.94 6.28
C SER A 353 17.26 6.22 6.57
N LEU A 354 17.06 6.86 7.72
CA LEU A 354 17.71 8.12 8.06
C LEU A 354 19.12 7.86 8.62
N HIS A 355 20.12 8.23 7.83
CA HIS A 355 21.53 8.18 8.25
C HIS A 355 22.10 9.58 8.35
N PHE A 356 22.91 9.81 9.37
CA PHE A 356 23.67 11.05 9.54
C PHE A 356 25.15 10.81 9.29
N ALA A 357 25.82 11.79 8.71
CA ALA A 357 27.24 11.76 8.38
C ALA A 357 27.93 13.10 8.69
N PRO A 358 29.25 13.10 8.94
CA PRO A 358 30.00 14.32 9.13
C PRO A 358 30.13 15.12 7.83
N ARG A 359 30.16 16.47 7.94
CA ARG A 359 30.33 17.39 6.82
C ARG A 359 31.48 18.38 7.07
N PRO A 360 32.75 17.90 7.06
CA PRO A 360 33.90 18.73 7.41
C PRO A 360 34.09 19.94 6.47
N ASP A 361 33.54 19.86 5.25
CA ASP A 361 33.48 20.96 4.29
C ASP A 361 32.72 22.19 4.81
N LEU A 362 31.80 22.01 5.77
CA LEU A 362 31.04 23.10 6.38
C LEU A 362 31.80 23.86 7.48
N THR A 363 32.97 23.36 7.92
CA THR A 363 33.72 23.92 9.06
C THR A 363 34.11 25.38 8.85
N ALA A 364 34.46 25.77 7.63
CA ALA A 364 34.83 27.15 7.31
C ALA A 364 33.63 28.12 7.42
N GLY A 365 32.41 27.66 7.10
CA GLY A 365 31.19 28.48 7.14
C GLY A 365 30.49 28.50 8.50
N PHE A 366 30.80 27.54 9.38
CA PHE A 366 30.15 27.33 10.68
C PHE A 366 31.18 27.14 11.81
N SER A 367 32.09 28.10 11.95
CA SER A 367 33.13 28.05 12.97
C SER A 367 32.56 27.94 14.39
N GLY A 368 33.15 27.07 15.21
CA GLY A 368 32.68 26.79 16.57
C GLY A 368 31.49 25.82 16.69
N MET A 369 30.97 25.27 15.59
CA MET A 369 29.85 24.31 15.58
C MET A 369 30.29 22.86 15.36
N GLY A 370 31.49 22.47 15.82
CA GLY A 370 32.09 21.15 15.53
C GLY A 370 31.16 19.96 15.80
N ALA A 371 30.49 19.93 16.96
CA ALA A 371 29.56 18.85 17.30
C ALA A 371 28.33 18.77 16.38
N ALA A 372 27.85 19.90 15.85
CA ALA A 372 26.75 19.92 14.89
C ALA A 372 27.22 19.46 13.50
N ILE A 373 28.45 19.80 13.11
CA ILE A 373 29.06 19.43 11.82
C ILE A 373 29.30 17.92 11.72
N GLU A 374 29.68 17.24 12.81
CA GLU A 374 29.88 15.78 12.84
C GLU A 374 28.63 14.96 12.49
N ARG A 375 27.44 15.58 12.56
CA ARG A 375 26.16 14.97 12.19
C ARG A 375 25.33 15.84 11.25
N ALA A 376 25.96 16.77 10.55
CA ALA A 376 25.23 17.72 9.71
C ALA A 376 24.71 17.09 8.42
N GLY A 377 25.46 16.16 7.83
CA GLY A 377 25.04 15.47 6.62
C GLY A 377 23.92 14.47 6.91
N PHE A 378 22.96 14.34 6.01
CA PHE A 378 21.93 13.31 6.09
C PHE A 378 21.66 12.65 4.74
N THR A 379 21.26 11.39 4.79
CA THR A 379 20.62 10.65 3.70
C THR A 379 19.33 10.04 4.23
N ILE A 380 18.25 10.14 3.46
CA ILE A 380 16.91 9.73 3.89
C ILE A 380 16.05 9.25 2.72
N VAL A 381 15.11 8.34 3.01
CA VAL A 381 14.00 7.99 2.12
C VAL A 381 12.68 8.47 2.72
N PHE A 382 11.97 9.30 1.96
CA PHE A 382 10.58 9.66 2.20
C PHE A 382 9.67 8.77 1.36
N ARG A 383 8.74 8.03 2.00
CA ARG A 383 7.89 7.06 1.30
C ARG A 383 6.59 7.70 0.83
N GLY A 384 6.19 7.39 -0.41
CA GLY A 384 4.87 7.73 -0.96
C GLY A 384 4.75 7.37 -2.44
N ASP A 385 3.52 7.33 -2.93
CA ASP A 385 3.19 7.02 -4.33
C ASP A 385 3.16 8.32 -5.14
N LEU A 386 4.34 8.81 -5.51
CA LEU A 386 4.49 10.05 -6.26
C LEU A 386 4.37 9.84 -7.76
N ARG A 387 3.69 10.77 -8.42
CA ARG A 387 3.62 10.94 -9.87
C ARG A 387 4.22 12.29 -10.26
N ASP A 388 4.61 12.43 -11.52
CA ASP A 388 5.17 13.69 -12.06
C ASP A 388 4.23 14.91 -11.84
N ALA A 389 2.93 14.70 -11.67
CA ALA A 389 1.95 15.77 -11.41
C ALA A 389 1.96 16.29 -9.96
N ASP A 390 2.57 15.58 -9.02
CA ASP A 390 2.49 15.87 -7.58
C ASP A 390 3.60 16.84 -7.11
N PHE A 391 4.52 17.19 -8.00
CA PHE A 391 5.65 18.07 -7.68
C PHE A 391 5.23 19.54 -7.66
N GLY A 392 4.83 20.00 -6.47
CA GLY A 392 4.67 21.42 -6.12
C GLY A 392 5.87 21.99 -5.35
N ALA A 393 5.66 23.13 -4.68
CA ALA A 393 6.67 23.72 -3.79
C ALA A 393 7.02 22.74 -2.67
N ALA A 394 8.29 22.34 -2.59
CA ALA A 394 8.75 21.37 -1.61
C ALA A 394 8.96 22.03 -0.24
N THR A 395 8.47 21.39 0.82
CA THR A 395 8.68 21.82 2.22
C THR A 395 9.21 20.66 3.03
N LEU A 396 10.31 20.87 3.75
CA LEU A 396 10.90 19.90 4.67
C LEU A 396 10.53 20.24 6.11
N ARG A 397 9.91 19.30 6.81
CA ARG A 397 9.66 19.36 8.26
C ARG A 397 10.79 18.64 8.99
N LEU A 398 11.37 19.31 9.98
CA LEU A 398 12.38 18.75 10.87
C LEU A 398 11.79 18.54 12.27
N THR A 399 11.91 17.33 12.79
CA THR A 399 11.47 16.96 14.15
C THR A 399 12.67 16.85 15.08
N TYR A 400 12.51 17.32 16.31
CA TYR A 400 13.56 17.35 17.33
C TYR A 400 13.16 16.55 18.57
N GLU A 401 14.15 16.21 19.40
CA GLU A 401 13.94 15.45 20.64
C GLU A 401 13.17 16.22 21.72
N SER A 402 13.31 17.55 21.78
CA SER A 402 12.82 18.38 22.90
C SER A 402 12.23 19.73 22.48
N SER A 403 11.98 19.93 21.20
CA SER A 403 11.45 21.19 20.66
C SER A 403 10.40 20.97 19.58
N LYS A 404 9.62 22.01 19.31
CA LYS A 404 8.60 21.99 18.26
C LYS A 404 9.24 21.72 16.89
N PRO A 405 8.59 20.97 16.00
CA PRO A 405 9.05 20.80 14.63
C PRO A 405 9.18 22.14 13.92
N THR A 406 10.12 22.25 12.98
CA THR A 406 10.24 23.44 12.12
C THR A 406 10.06 23.08 10.66
N HIS A 407 9.56 24.02 9.87
CA HIS A 407 9.24 23.85 8.45
C HIS A 407 10.16 24.74 7.60
N HIS A 408 10.73 24.15 6.56
CA HIS A 408 11.68 24.83 5.68
C HIS A 408 11.27 24.63 4.23
N ARG A 409 11.01 25.72 3.53
CA ARG A 409 10.75 25.69 2.09
C ARG A 409 12.04 25.39 1.35
N LEU A 410 11.98 24.49 0.38
CA LEU A 410 13.09 24.07 -0.47
C LEU A 410 12.93 24.71 -1.85
N ASP A 411 13.34 25.96 -2.01
CA ASP A 411 13.08 26.73 -3.23
C ASP A 411 13.90 26.25 -4.45
N ASP A 412 15.12 25.75 -4.22
CA ASP A 412 16.06 25.38 -5.28
C ASP A 412 16.26 23.86 -5.43
N VAL A 413 15.41 23.04 -4.80
CA VAL A 413 15.58 21.58 -4.89
C VAL A 413 15.01 21.06 -6.21
N ARG A 414 15.89 20.50 -7.06
CA ARG A 414 15.46 19.73 -8.22
C ARG A 414 15.32 18.26 -7.82
N ILE A 415 14.09 17.76 -7.82
CA ILE A 415 13.81 16.33 -7.60
C ILE A 415 13.79 15.64 -8.96
N VAL A 416 14.69 14.68 -9.17
CA VAL A 416 14.86 14.01 -10.46
C VAL A 416 14.19 12.63 -10.44
N ARG A 417 13.32 12.36 -11.41
CA ARG A 417 12.79 11.01 -11.64
C ARG A 417 13.91 10.07 -12.04
N LEU A 418 14.03 8.94 -11.36
CA LEU A 418 14.87 7.85 -11.83
C LEU A 418 14.08 6.94 -12.75
N SER A 419 14.53 6.82 -14.00
CA SER A 419 14.09 5.73 -14.85
C SER A 419 14.62 4.41 -14.30
N PRO A 420 14.01 3.27 -14.63
CA PRO A 420 14.55 1.97 -14.28
C PRO A 420 16.02 1.76 -14.72
N ALA A 421 16.43 2.37 -15.84
CA ALA A 421 17.80 2.31 -16.33
C ALA A 421 18.79 3.09 -15.44
N ASP A 422 18.33 4.16 -14.78
CA ASP A 422 19.16 5.07 -13.98
C ASP A 422 19.24 4.68 -12.49
N LEU A 423 18.58 3.60 -12.07
CA LEU A 423 18.50 3.20 -10.66
C LEU A 423 19.87 2.96 -10.01
N ALA A 424 20.92 2.72 -10.79
CA ALA A 424 22.28 2.65 -10.29
C ALA A 424 22.69 3.90 -9.48
N GLY A 425 22.11 5.07 -9.79
CA GLY A 425 22.31 6.32 -9.05
C GLY A 425 21.85 6.27 -7.59
N LEU A 426 20.95 5.34 -7.21
CA LEU A 426 20.54 5.18 -5.81
C LEU A 426 21.69 4.76 -4.89
N ARG A 427 22.76 4.18 -5.45
CA ARG A 427 23.95 3.81 -4.67
C ARG A 427 24.75 5.02 -4.18
N ASP A 428 24.54 6.20 -4.77
CA ASP A 428 25.12 7.45 -4.27
C ASP A 428 24.48 7.92 -2.96
N PHE A 429 23.25 7.46 -2.69
CA PHE A 429 22.53 7.66 -1.44
C PHE A 429 22.84 6.52 -0.48
N TYR A 430 22.67 5.27 -0.93
CA TYR A 430 22.82 4.06 -0.13
C TYR A 430 23.82 3.10 -0.78
N PRO A 431 25.11 3.14 -0.41
CA PRO A 431 26.15 2.34 -1.06
C PRO A 431 25.91 0.81 -0.98
N VAL A 432 25.20 0.38 0.06
CA VAL A 432 24.80 -1.02 0.26
C VAL A 432 23.28 -1.13 0.30
N LEU A 433 22.64 -0.55 -0.74
CA LEU A 433 21.20 -0.46 -0.92
C LEU A 433 20.47 -1.79 -0.66
N GLU A 434 21.10 -2.92 -0.99
CA GLU A 434 20.55 -4.26 -0.85
C GLU A 434 20.35 -4.70 0.62
N ARG A 435 21.06 -4.09 1.57
CA ARG A 435 20.94 -4.37 3.01
C ARG A 435 19.91 -3.49 3.70
N GLU A 436 19.39 -2.48 3.01
CA GLU A 436 18.42 -1.56 3.58
C GLU A 436 17.07 -2.24 3.80
N ALA A 437 16.42 -1.94 4.92
CA ALA A 437 15.13 -2.54 5.28
C ALA A 437 14.03 -2.27 4.23
N PHE A 438 14.16 -1.17 3.48
CA PHE A 438 13.22 -0.77 2.43
C PHE A 438 13.54 -1.36 1.05
N PHE A 439 14.61 -2.15 0.90
CA PHE A 439 15.06 -2.65 -0.40
C PHE A 439 14.02 -3.53 -1.09
N LYS A 440 13.38 -4.46 -0.37
CA LYS A 440 12.36 -5.34 -0.96
C LYS A 440 11.14 -4.55 -1.47
N PRO A 441 10.56 -3.61 -0.69
CA PRO A 441 9.56 -2.69 -1.21
C PRO A 441 10.02 -1.86 -2.41
N LEU A 442 11.29 -1.44 -2.46
CA LEU A 442 11.86 -0.70 -3.59
C LEU A 442 11.91 -1.55 -4.85
N ALA A 443 12.43 -2.76 -4.73
CA ALA A 443 12.52 -3.73 -5.82
C ALA A 443 11.14 -4.01 -6.44
N LEU A 444 10.09 -4.12 -5.61
CA LEU A 444 8.71 -4.29 -6.07
C LEU A 444 8.19 -3.06 -6.82
N ALA A 445 8.36 -1.85 -6.27
CA ALA A 445 7.91 -0.63 -6.92
C ALA A 445 8.62 -0.39 -8.26
N VAL A 446 9.94 -0.65 -8.32
CA VAL A 446 10.72 -0.63 -9.56
C VAL A 446 10.16 -1.62 -10.58
N HIS A 447 9.86 -2.84 -10.15
CA HIS A 447 9.30 -3.87 -11.03
C HIS A 447 7.93 -3.46 -11.60
N GLU A 448 7.06 -2.88 -10.77
CA GLU A 448 5.76 -2.35 -11.19
C GLU A 448 5.91 -1.16 -12.14
N SER A 449 6.85 -0.25 -11.87
CA SER A 449 7.19 0.87 -12.76
C SER A 449 7.70 0.37 -14.11
N CYS A 450 8.61 -0.61 -14.13
CA CYS A 450 9.08 -1.26 -15.36
C CYS A 450 7.93 -1.88 -16.15
N ALA A 451 7.02 -2.59 -15.47
CA ALA A 451 5.87 -3.21 -16.11
C ALA A 451 4.95 -2.17 -16.75
N HIS A 452 4.81 -1.00 -16.12
CA HIS A 452 3.98 0.09 -16.62
C HIS A 452 4.63 0.84 -17.79
N GLU A 453 5.91 1.15 -17.65
CA GLU A 453 6.70 1.94 -18.62
C GLU A 453 7.05 1.12 -19.86
N TYR A 454 7.58 -0.09 -19.66
CA TYR A 454 7.98 -0.99 -20.76
C TYR A 454 6.86 -1.93 -21.21
N GLY A 455 5.73 -2.03 -20.51
CA GLY A 455 4.63 -2.91 -20.90
C GLY A 455 3.81 -2.41 -22.11
N ARG A 456 4.04 -1.17 -22.54
CA ARG A 456 3.32 -0.55 -23.65
C ARG A 456 4.09 -0.72 -24.96
N ALA A 457 3.33 -0.89 -26.03
CA ALA A 457 3.84 -0.90 -27.39
C ALA A 457 2.97 0.00 -28.26
N THR A 458 3.60 0.70 -29.20
CA THR A 458 2.94 1.62 -30.13
C THR A 458 3.08 1.06 -31.53
N GLY A 459 1.97 0.81 -32.22
CA GLY A 459 2.00 0.33 -33.60
C GLY A 459 2.23 1.48 -34.58
N ASP A 460 3.16 1.31 -35.52
CA ASP A 460 3.32 2.20 -36.66
C ASP A 460 2.62 1.60 -37.89
N ILE A 461 3.10 0.45 -38.33
CA ILE A 461 2.45 -0.36 -39.37
C ILE A 461 2.02 -1.67 -38.71
N VAL A 462 0.72 -1.96 -38.67
CA VAL A 462 0.19 -3.13 -37.96
C VAL A 462 -0.72 -3.94 -38.88
N HIS A 463 -0.40 -5.22 -39.00
CA HIS A 463 -1.18 -6.20 -39.75
C HIS A 463 -1.56 -7.37 -38.85
N ALA A 464 -2.84 -7.76 -38.89
CA ALA A 464 -3.32 -8.91 -38.15
C ALA A 464 -2.71 -10.22 -38.67
N CYS A 465 -2.25 -11.08 -37.76
CA CYS A 465 -1.75 -12.41 -38.07
C CYS A 465 -2.07 -13.39 -36.95
N ALA A 466 -2.49 -14.61 -37.27
CA ALA A 466 -2.81 -15.60 -36.23
C ALA A 466 -1.55 -16.11 -35.50
N HIS A 467 -0.43 -16.17 -36.22
CA HIS A 467 0.87 -16.60 -35.72
C HIS A 467 1.92 -15.54 -36.01
N ALA A 468 2.62 -15.04 -34.98
CA ALA A 468 3.61 -13.98 -35.13
C ALA A 468 5.04 -14.51 -34.92
N LEU A 469 5.96 -14.18 -35.81
CA LEU A 469 7.39 -14.24 -35.54
C LEU A 469 7.86 -12.83 -35.18
N ILE A 470 8.18 -12.64 -33.91
CA ILE A 470 8.50 -11.35 -33.32
C ILE A 470 10.02 -11.25 -33.22
N PHE A 471 10.60 -10.30 -33.95
CA PHE A 471 12.03 -10.02 -33.94
C PHE A 471 12.29 -8.64 -33.37
N CYS A 472 13.04 -8.58 -32.29
CA CYS A 472 13.52 -7.34 -31.72
C CYS A 472 14.69 -6.80 -32.56
N ALA A 473 14.57 -5.55 -33.01
CA ALA A 473 15.62 -4.89 -33.75
C ALA A 473 16.78 -4.49 -32.80
N PRO A 474 18.03 -4.87 -33.11
CA PRO A 474 19.18 -4.47 -32.32
C PRO A 474 19.32 -2.94 -32.25
N SER A 475 19.95 -2.42 -31.20
CA SER A 475 20.23 -0.98 -31.03
C SER A 475 21.30 -0.46 -31.99
N GLU A 476 22.22 -1.34 -32.43
CA GLU A 476 23.29 -1.02 -33.37
C GLU A 476 22.81 -1.08 -34.82
N ARG A 477 22.99 0.03 -35.56
CA ARG A 477 22.58 0.16 -36.96
C ARG A 477 23.06 -0.99 -37.85
N ARG A 478 24.34 -1.39 -37.73
CA ARG A 478 24.90 -2.49 -38.55
C ARG A 478 24.15 -3.81 -38.34
N LEU A 479 23.78 -4.09 -37.10
CA LEU A 479 23.04 -5.31 -36.76
C LEU A 479 21.59 -5.25 -37.23
N GLN A 480 20.97 -4.06 -37.28
CA GLN A 480 19.64 -3.89 -37.89
C GLN A 480 19.66 -4.27 -39.38
N PHE A 481 20.65 -3.80 -40.15
CA PHE A 481 20.83 -4.23 -41.55
C PHE A 481 20.98 -5.75 -41.66
N HIS A 482 21.83 -6.35 -40.80
CA HIS A 482 22.02 -7.80 -40.80
C HIS A 482 20.72 -8.57 -40.48
N LEU A 483 19.91 -8.09 -39.53
CA LEU A 483 18.61 -8.68 -39.22
C LEU A 483 17.71 -8.69 -40.46
N PHE A 484 17.51 -7.55 -41.12
CA PHE A 484 16.63 -7.46 -42.29
C PHE A 484 17.15 -8.28 -43.48
N GLU A 485 18.45 -8.25 -43.76
CA GLU A 485 19.05 -9.08 -44.81
C GLU A 485 18.89 -10.58 -44.51
N HIS A 486 19.09 -10.99 -43.26
CA HIS A 486 18.90 -12.37 -42.84
C HIS A 486 17.44 -12.81 -42.99
N LEU A 487 16.49 -11.96 -42.56
CA LEU A 487 15.06 -12.22 -42.72
C LEU A 487 14.67 -12.33 -44.19
N ARG A 488 15.17 -11.45 -45.07
CA ARG A 488 14.94 -11.55 -46.52
C ARG A 488 15.45 -12.88 -47.07
N ALA A 489 16.68 -13.26 -46.75
CA ALA A 489 17.29 -14.49 -47.24
C ALA A 489 16.53 -15.74 -46.77
N ARG A 490 16.08 -15.77 -45.51
CA ARG A 490 15.37 -16.92 -44.92
C ARG A 490 13.91 -17.02 -45.35
N LEU A 491 13.25 -15.88 -45.54
CA LEU A 491 11.84 -15.81 -45.89
C LEU A 491 11.63 -15.80 -47.41
N ALA A 492 12.70 -15.65 -48.21
CA ALA A 492 12.68 -15.83 -49.66
C ALA A 492 12.19 -17.25 -50.02
N GLY A 493 10.90 -17.37 -50.32
CA GLY A 493 10.23 -18.64 -50.67
C GLY A 493 9.39 -19.25 -49.55
N CYS A 494 9.41 -18.69 -48.34
CA CYS A 494 8.58 -19.17 -47.24
C CYS A 494 7.13 -18.68 -47.42
N ARG A 495 6.25 -19.58 -47.90
CA ARG A 495 4.81 -19.33 -48.11
C ARG A 495 3.95 -19.86 -46.96
N ALA A 496 4.44 -19.80 -45.72
CA ALA A 496 3.65 -20.21 -44.55
C ALA A 496 2.43 -19.28 -44.41
N GLN A 497 1.31 -19.68 -45.00
CA GLN A 497 0.06 -18.91 -44.97
C GLN A 497 -0.36 -18.70 -43.52
N GLY A 498 -0.59 -17.43 -43.15
CA GLY A 498 -1.06 -17.05 -41.81
C GLY A 498 0.03 -16.80 -40.77
N VAL A 499 1.32 -16.86 -41.13
CA VAL A 499 2.43 -16.38 -40.29
C VAL A 499 2.75 -14.94 -40.65
N GLY A 500 2.71 -14.05 -39.66
CA GLY A 500 3.15 -12.66 -39.78
C GLY A 500 4.51 -12.43 -39.13
N ILE A 501 5.25 -11.46 -39.64
CA ILE A 501 6.50 -10.97 -39.04
C ILE A 501 6.18 -9.69 -38.28
N VAL A 502 6.68 -9.57 -37.05
CA VAL A 502 6.56 -8.34 -36.26
C VAL A 502 7.96 -7.90 -35.87
N ILE A 503 8.37 -6.72 -36.35
CA ILE A 503 9.62 -6.08 -35.94
C ILE A 503 9.33 -5.18 -34.76
N VAL A 504 10.06 -5.37 -33.66
CA VAL A 504 9.96 -4.56 -32.44
C VAL A 504 11.19 -3.67 -32.34
N ALA A 505 10.99 -2.36 -32.37
CA ALA A 505 12.07 -1.36 -32.40
C ALA A 505 11.99 -0.40 -31.20
N PRO A 506 13.10 0.23 -30.78
CA PRO A 506 13.06 1.25 -29.75
C PRO A 506 12.41 2.56 -30.26
N ASP A 507 11.66 3.23 -29.41
CA ASP A 507 10.94 4.49 -29.72
C ASP A 507 11.86 5.74 -29.76
N SER A 508 13.15 5.57 -29.53
CA SER A 508 14.11 6.68 -29.45
C SER A 508 14.53 7.21 -30.83
N ALA A 509 13.81 8.22 -31.35
CA ALA A 509 14.22 9.21 -32.37
C ALA A 509 14.83 8.73 -33.71
N ARG A 510 14.99 7.42 -33.95
CA ARG A 510 15.52 6.81 -35.17
C ARG A 510 14.44 6.11 -36.00
N HIS A 511 13.19 6.56 -35.88
CA HIS A 511 12.04 6.03 -36.63
C HIS A 511 12.31 5.97 -38.14
N GLY A 512 12.99 6.98 -38.69
CA GLY A 512 13.25 7.07 -40.14
C GLY A 512 14.06 5.90 -40.70
N GLU A 513 15.22 5.59 -40.12
CA GLU A 513 16.12 4.56 -40.67
C GLU A 513 15.50 3.16 -40.58
N ILE A 514 14.90 2.81 -39.44
CA ILE A 514 14.28 1.50 -39.26
C ILE A 514 12.99 1.38 -40.07
N GLY A 515 12.25 2.48 -40.23
CA GLY A 515 11.09 2.57 -41.10
C GLY A 515 11.45 2.32 -42.56
N GLU A 516 12.57 2.86 -43.06
CA GLU A 516 13.07 2.61 -44.42
C GLU A 516 13.43 1.14 -44.64
N LEU A 517 14.20 0.55 -43.72
CA LEU A 517 14.58 -0.88 -43.80
C LEU A 517 13.35 -1.79 -43.74
N PHE A 518 12.40 -1.45 -42.88
CA PHE A 518 11.15 -2.16 -42.76
C PHE A 518 10.28 -2.02 -44.01
N ALA A 519 10.15 -0.84 -44.59
CA ALA A 519 9.38 -0.61 -45.81
C ALA A 519 9.94 -1.45 -46.97
N GLU A 520 11.25 -1.42 -47.19
CA GLU A 520 11.91 -2.23 -48.23
C GLU A 520 11.75 -3.74 -47.97
N PHE A 521 11.77 -4.18 -46.70
CA PHE A 521 11.48 -5.56 -46.34
C PHE A 521 10.01 -5.93 -46.63
N ALA A 522 9.06 -5.09 -46.19
CA ALA A 522 7.63 -5.33 -46.30
C ALA A 522 7.16 -5.37 -47.76
N GLU A 523 7.72 -4.53 -48.64
CA GLU A 523 7.44 -4.54 -50.08
C GLU A 523 7.79 -5.89 -50.75
N ASN A 524 8.83 -6.56 -50.24
CA ASN A 524 9.32 -7.83 -50.80
C ASN A 524 8.79 -9.06 -50.05
N PHE A 525 8.03 -8.86 -48.97
CA PHE A 525 7.47 -9.94 -48.17
C PHE A 525 6.00 -10.18 -48.50
N ALA A 526 5.66 -11.39 -48.93
CA ALA A 526 4.30 -11.74 -49.35
C ALA A 526 3.28 -11.91 -48.21
N GLY A 527 3.73 -11.87 -46.94
CA GLY A 527 2.90 -12.07 -45.74
C GLY A 527 2.59 -10.77 -44.98
N ALA A 528 1.95 -10.91 -43.82
CA ALA A 528 1.72 -9.79 -42.91
C ALA A 528 3.05 -9.36 -42.25
N ALA A 529 3.48 -8.12 -42.44
CA ALA A 529 4.64 -7.55 -41.75
C ALA A 529 4.18 -6.37 -40.91
N SER A 530 4.53 -6.34 -39.62
CA SER A 530 4.22 -5.24 -38.71
C SER A 530 5.49 -4.62 -38.14
N LEU A 531 5.47 -3.31 -37.90
CA LEU A 531 6.49 -2.55 -37.20
C LEU A 531 5.86 -1.93 -35.95
N VAL A 532 6.43 -2.26 -34.80
CA VAL A 532 5.95 -1.84 -33.48
C VAL A 532 7.10 -1.22 -32.70
N PHE A 533 6.83 -0.10 -32.05
CA PHE A 533 7.79 0.61 -31.21
C PHE A 533 7.54 0.35 -29.72
N VAL A 534 8.62 0.23 -28.96
CA VAL A 534 8.63 0.06 -27.50
C VAL A 534 9.63 1.01 -26.87
N ALA A 535 9.46 1.36 -25.59
CA ALA A 535 10.35 2.29 -24.91
C ALA A 535 11.82 1.81 -24.89
N ASP A 536 12.04 0.52 -24.67
CA ASP A 536 13.35 -0.12 -24.71
C ASP A 536 13.24 -1.55 -25.26
N VAL A 537 13.98 -1.84 -26.32
CA VAL A 537 13.97 -3.13 -27.00
C VAL A 537 14.59 -4.25 -26.16
N GLU A 538 15.52 -3.93 -25.25
CA GLU A 538 16.04 -4.90 -24.27
C GLU A 538 14.94 -5.38 -23.32
N CYS A 539 13.94 -4.54 -23.10
CA CYS A 539 12.80 -4.81 -22.26
C CYS A 539 11.55 -5.24 -23.06
N ALA A 540 11.66 -5.52 -24.36
CA ALA A 540 10.52 -5.85 -25.24
C ALA A 540 9.66 -7.04 -24.77
N VAL A 541 10.23 -7.97 -23.99
CA VAL A 541 9.46 -9.09 -23.39
C VAL A 541 8.33 -8.58 -22.48
N TRP A 542 8.49 -7.41 -21.86
CA TRP A 542 7.45 -6.77 -21.05
C TRP A 542 6.30 -6.24 -21.90
N SER A 543 6.61 -5.73 -23.09
CA SER A 543 5.64 -5.21 -24.05
C SER A 543 4.91 -6.30 -24.83
N LEU A 544 5.34 -7.55 -24.71
CA LEU A 544 4.89 -8.66 -25.55
C LEU A 544 3.37 -8.85 -25.54
N ALA A 545 2.69 -8.69 -24.40
CA ALA A 545 1.23 -8.74 -24.37
C ALA A 545 0.58 -7.64 -25.23
N SER A 546 1.14 -6.42 -25.20
CA SER A 546 0.69 -5.31 -26.04
C SER A 546 1.01 -5.56 -27.52
N VAL A 547 2.20 -6.07 -27.84
CA VAL A 547 2.62 -6.43 -29.20
C VAL A 547 1.69 -7.49 -29.80
N LEU A 548 1.40 -8.56 -29.05
CA LEU A 548 0.49 -9.63 -29.48
C LEU A 548 -0.92 -9.13 -29.70
N SER A 549 -1.39 -8.23 -28.83
CA SER A 549 -2.72 -7.61 -28.99
C SER A 549 -2.80 -6.72 -30.23
N LEU A 550 -1.74 -5.97 -30.55
CA LEU A 550 -1.68 -5.16 -31.77
C LEU A 550 -1.72 -6.04 -33.02
N ALA A 551 -0.95 -7.12 -33.04
CA ALA A 551 -0.86 -8.05 -34.18
C ALA A 551 -2.03 -9.05 -34.27
N ASP A 552 -2.98 -9.04 -33.32
CA ASP A 552 -4.04 -10.07 -33.16
C ASP A 552 -3.51 -11.52 -33.14
N ALA A 553 -2.31 -11.70 -32.56
CA ALA A 553 -1.59 -12.97 -32.59
C ALA A 553 -2.05 -13.91 -31.47
N ARG A 554 -2.36 -15.16 -31.83
CA ARG A 554 -2.75 -16.23 -30.90
C ARG A 554 -1.58 -17.09 -30.46
N ARG A 555 -0.58 -17.25 -31.32
CA ARG A 555 0.72 -17.83 -30.97
C ARG A 555 1.84 -16.96 -31.49
N PHE A 556 3.00 -17.11 -30.87
CA PHE A 556 4.17 -16.36 -31.29
C PHE A 556 5.47 -17.14 -31.08
N VAL A 557 6.49 -16.66 -31.78
CA VAL A 557 7.90 -16.88 -31.46
C VAL A 557 8.50 -15.51 -31.18
N PHE A 558 9.15 -15.35 -30.05
CA PHE A 558 9.84 -14.14 -29.64
C PHE A 558 11.34 -14.36 -29.76
N VAL A 559 12.02 -13.44 -30.45
CA VAL A 559 13.47 -13.40 -30.62
C VAL A 559 13.96 -12.01 -30.21
N GLY A 560 14.79 -11.97 -29.16
CA GLY A 560 15.34 -10.75 -28.58
C GLY A 560 16.41 -10.08 -29.45
N PRO A 561 16.84 -8.85 -29.08
CA PRO A 561 17.61 -7.96 -29.97
C PRO A 561 19.00 -8.49 -30.35
N ASP A 562 19.62 -9.34 -29.52
CA ASP A 562 20.97 -9.86 -29.75
C ASP A 562 21.00 -11.36 -30.08
N VAL A 563 19.86 -11.91 -30.52
CA VAL A 563 19.72 -13.34 -30.82
C VAL A 563 19.24 -13.53 -32.25
N ALA A 564 19.79 -14.53 -32.92
CA ALA A 564 19.28 -15.02 -34.20
C ALA A 564 18.88 -16.48 -34.12
N LEU A 565 17.93 -16.89 -34.94
CA LEU A 565 17.57 -18.30 -35.09
C LEU A 565 18.60 -19.01 -35.98
N THR A 566 19.05 -20.17 -35.55
CA THR A 566 19.90 -21.05 -36.36
C THR A 566 19.06 -21.84 -37.37
N ASP A 567 19.70 -22.63 -38.23
CA ASP A 567 18.99 -23.59 -39.10
C ASP A 567 18.03 -24.50 -38.33
N ALA A 568 18.44 -24.96 -37.14
CA ALA A 568 17.60 -25.79 -36.28
C ALA A 568 16.38 -25.02 -35.75
N GLY A 569 16.57 -23.75 -35.39
CA GLY A 569 15.48 -22.86 -34.96
C GLY A 569 14.47 -22.62 -36.07
N TRP A 570 14.95 -22.25 -37.26
CA TRP A 570 14.12 -22.05 -38.45
C TRP A 570 13.33 -23.32 -38.82
N ALA A 571 13.98 -24.49 -38.82
CA ALA A 571 13.32 -25.76 -39.11
C ALA A 571 12.26 -26.16 -38.06
N ALA A 572 12.38 -25.64 -36.82
CA ALA A 572 11.40 -25.91 -35.77
C ALA A 572 10.13 -25.06 -35.89
N LEU A 573 10.17 -23.92 -36.59
CA LEU A 573 9.04 -22.99 -36.70
C LEU A 573 7.78 -23.66 -37.27
N ASP A 574 7.93 -24.50 -38.29
CA ASP A 574 6.81 -25.22 -38.93
C ASP A 574 6.04 -26.10 -37.94
N ARG A 575 6.71 -26.61 -36.89
CA ARG A 575 6.11 -27.45 -35.86
C ARG A 575 5.43 -26.64 -34.75
N LEU A 576 5.85 -25.40 -34.56
CA LEU A 576 5.38 -24.53 -33.47
C LEU A 576 4.03 -23.88 -33.77
N VAL A 577 3.73 -23.68 -35.06
CA VAL A 577 2.42 -23.20 -35.53
C VAL A 577 1.26 -24.11 -35.07
N GLY A 578 1.52 -25.42 -34.93
CA GLY A 578 0.53 -26.42 -34.48
C GLY A 578 0.67 -26.93 -33.04
N ALA A 579 1.60 -26.39 -32.25
CA ALA A 579 1.89 -26.92 -30.92
C ALA A 579 0.78 -26.63 -29.87
N GLY A 580 0.80 -27.33 -28.74
CA GLY A 580 -0.09 -27.07 -27.60
C GLY A 580 0.28 -25.81 -26.82
N ASP A 581 -0.44 -25.51 -25.73
CA ASP A 581 -0.26 -24.31 -24.88
C ASP A 581 1.04 -24.30 -24.05
N GLU A 582 1.92 -25.28 -24.23
CA GLU A 582 3.21 -25.41 -23.55
C GLU A 582 4.24 -24.43 -24.15
N PRO A 583 5.06 -23.77 -23.31
CA PRO A 583 6.18 -22.98 -23.80
C PRO A 583 7.23 -23.88 -24.46
N THR A 584 7.85 -23.38 -25.53
CA THR A 584 9.01 -24.00 -26.18
C THR A 584 10.19 -23.01 -26.17
N PHE A 585 11.33 -23.40 -25.61
CA PHE A 585 12.53 -22.58 -25.57
C PHE A 585 13.51 -22.97 -26.67
N PHE A 586 14.16 -21.98 -27.26
CA PHE A 586 15.29 -22.20 -28.16
C PHE A 586 16.55 -22.07 -27.34
N ASP A 587 17.33 -23.15 -27.27
CA ASP A 587 18.60 -23.12 -26.56
C ASP A 587 19.58 -22.24 -27.34
N ILE A 588 20.13 -21.24 -26.65
CA ILE A 588 21.04 -20.27 -27.26
C ILE A 588 22.47 -20.74 -27.09
N CYS A 589 23.15 -20.92 -28.22
CA CYS A 589 24.58 -21.22 -28.27
C CYS A 589 25.41 -19.92 -28.27
N ASP A 590 26.57 -19.96 -27.62
CA ASP A 590 27.60 -18.90 -27.72
C ASP A 590 28.62 -19.35 -28.78
N PRO A 591 28.65 -18.73 -29.98
CA PRO A 591 29.56 -19.15 -31.04
C PRO A 591 31.04 -18.94 -30.67
N ASP A 592 31.34 -18.00 -29.76
CA ASP A 592 32.69 -17.77 -29.25
C ASP A 592 33.09 -18.79 -28.17
N GLN A 593 32.11 -19.48 -27.57
CA GLN A 593 32.30 -20.46 -26.49
C GLN A 593 31.45 -21.71 -26.72
N PRO A 594 31.67 -22.46 -27.81
CA PRO A 594 30.82 -23.60 -28.19
C PRO A 594 30.83 -24.76 -27.19
N TRP A 595 31.79 -24.76 -26.25
CA TRP A 595 31.88 -25.74 -25.16
C TRP A 595 30.97 -25.43 -23.97
N LEU A 596 30.40 -24.22 -23.88
CA LEU A 596 29.44 -23.91 -22.82
C LEU A 596 28.07 -24.52 -23.12
N PRO A 597 27.35 -25.05 -22.12
CA PRO A 597 26.01 -25.55 -22.32
C PRO A 597 25.10 -24.44 -22.83
N ALA A 598 24.36 -24.72 -23.90
CA ALA A 598 23.37 -23.81 -24.43
C ALA A 598 22.30 -23.51 -23.36
N ARG A 599 21.96 -22.22 -23.22
CA ARG A 599 21.05 -21.76 -22.16
C ARG A 599 19.67 -21.51 -22.75
N ALA A 600 18.64 -22.07 -22.11
CA ALA A 600 17.26 -21.71 -22.37
C ALA A 600 16.99 -20.36 -21.71
N ALA A 601 16.97 -19.29 -22.51
CA ALA A 601 16.79 -17.94 -22.01
C ALA A 601 15.48 -17.32 -22.52
N SER A 602 14.99 -16.35 -21.77
CA SER A 602 13.83 -15.51 -22.11
C SER A 602 13.98 -14.66 -23.38
N THR A 603 15.11 -14.75 -24.07
CA THR A 603 15.42 -14.02 -25.30
C THR A 603 15.11 -14.81 -26.56
N ALA A 604 14.77 -16.11 -26.49
CA ALA A 604 14.28 -16.87 -27.64
C ALA A 604 13.31 -17.99 -27.21
N PHE A 605 12.01 -17.79 -27.42
CA PHE A 605 10.99 -18.77 -27.03
C PHE A 605 9.71 -18.66 -27.86
N SER A 606 8.87 -19.69 -27.80
CA SER A 606 7.56 -19.74 -28.42
C SER A 606 6.49 -20.08 -27.40
N TRP A 607 5.33 -19.45 -27.52
CA TRP A 607 4.18 -19.72 -26.66
C TRP A 607 2.85 -19.30 -27.31
N SER A 608 1.73 -19.60 -26.65
CA SER A 608 0.42 -19.04 -26.99
C SER A 608 0.21 -17.72 -26.24
N ALA A 609 -0.52 -16.79 -26.85
CA ALA A 609 -0.88 -15.53 -26.21
C ALA A 609 -1.72 -15.75 -24.94
N GLN A 610 -2.57 -16.79 -24.93
CA GLN A 610 -3.34 -17.18 -23.76
C GLN A 610 -2.45 -17.73 -22.64
N GLY A 611 -1.50 -18.60 -22.96
CA GLY A 611 -0.52 -19.14 -22.02
C GLY A 611 0.35 -18.05 -21.42
N TRP A 612 0.87 -17.15 -22.26
CA TRP A 612 1.60 -15.96 -21.84
C TRP A 612 0.78 -15.06 -20.91
N GLY A 613 -0.47 -14.75 -21.29
CA GLY A 613 -1.35 -13.92 -20.46
C GLY A 613 -1.69 -14.58 -19.12
N ARG A 614 -1.85 -15.90 -19.07
CA ARG A 614 -2.03 -16.65 -17.81
C ARG A 614 -0.79 -16.55 -16.94
N PHE A 615 0.38 -16.82 -17.52
CA PHE A 615 1.66 -16.71 -16.85
C PHE A 615 1.88 -15.31 -16.26
N LEU A 616 1.61 -14.25 -17.04
CA LEU A 616 1.68 -12.87 -16.55
C LEU A 616 0.75 -12.65 -15.36
N ARG A 617 -0.50 -13.11 -15.39
CA ARG A 617 -1.43 -12.95 -14.25
C ARG A 617 -0.98 -13.71 -12.99
N GLU A 618 -0.43 -14.92 -13.16
CA GLU A 618 0.00 -15.78 -12.05
C GLU A 618 1.34 -15.32 -11.45
N LYS A 619 2.28 -14.87 -12.29
CA LYS A 619 3.67 -14.55 -11.91
C LYS A 619 3.96 -13.06 -11.76
N ASN A 620 3.10 -12.14 -12.23
CA ASN A 620 3.20 -10.67 -11.96
C ASN A 620 3.31 -10.35 -10.47
N ARG A 621 2.99 -11.29 -9.58
CA ARG A 621 3.05 -11.07 -8.14
C ARG A 621 4.42 -11.27 -7.52
N ARG A 622 5.38 -11.95 -8.18
CA ARG A 622 6.56 -12.48 -7.47
C ARG A 622 7.88 -12.55 -8.22
N LEU A 623 7.91 -12.59 -9.57
CA LEU A 623 9.15 -12.86 -10.29
C LEU A 623 9.45 -11.86 -11.42
N PRO A 624 10.71 -11.52 -11.63
CA PRO A 624 11.14 -10.67 -12.73
C PRO A 624 11.11 -11.43 -14.05
N LEU A 625 10.45 -10.84 -15.05
CA LEU A 625 10.05 -11.52 -16.28
C LEU A 625 11.20 -12.21 -17.03
N ARG A 626 12.40 -11.60 -17.11
CA ARG A 626 13.55 -12.23 -17.77
C ARG A 626 13.99 -13.55 -17.11
N ARG A 627 13.90 -13.69 -15.79
CA ARG A 627 14.22 -14.95 -15.07
C ARG A 627 13.03 -15.88 -14.94
N ALA A 628 11.83 -15.31 -14.86
CA ALA A 628 10.59 -16.09 -14.78
C ALA A 628 10.35 -16.91 -16.07
N VAL A 629 10.99 -16.51 -17.16
CA VAL A 629 10.91 -17.11 -18.50
C VAL A 629 12.23 -17.83 -18.87
N ASP A 630 13.11 -18.09 -17.90
CA ASP A 630 14.23 -19.01 -18.14
C ASP A 630 13.71 -20.45 -18.12
N GLY A 631 14.28 -21.32 -18.97
CA GLY A 631 13.78 -22.69 -19.12
C GLY A 631 13.83 -23.51 -17.83
N GLU A 632 14.67 -23.14 -16.85
CA GLU A 632 14.71 -23.77 -15.53
C GLU A 632 13.42 -23.57 -14.73
N ALA A 633 12.66 -22.50 -14.99
CA ALA A 633 11.37 -22.24 -14.36
C ALA A 633 10.23 -23.11 -14.93
N PHE A 634 10.46 -23.80 -16.04
CA PHE A 634 9.50 -24.64 -16.75
C PHE A 634 10.14 -25.98 -17.12
N PRO A 635 10.28 -26.92 -16.15
CA PRO A 635 10.92 -28.20 -16.42
C PRO A 635 10.16 -29.03 -17.47
N GLU A 636 8.86 -28.81 -17.61
CA GLU A 636 8.00 -29.39 -18.65
C GLU A 636 8.08 -28.72 -20.03
N ALA A 637 8.81 -27.61 -20.17
CA ALA A 637 8.91 -26.91 -21.44
C ALA A 637 9.70 -27.71 -22.48
N ARG A 638 9.26 -27.62 -23.73
CA ARG A 638 10.00 -28.21 -24.86
C ARG A 638 11.25 -27.38 -25.15
N ARG A 639 12.33 -28.03 -25.59
CA ARG A 639 13.59 -27.37 -25.93
C ARG A 639 14.03 -27.70 -27.34
N ILE A 640 14.42 -26.68 -28.10
CA ILE A 640 15.06 -26.81 -29.40
C ILE A 640 16.56 -26.60 -29.18
N ALA A 641 17.30 -27.71 -29.11
CA ALA A 641 18.74 -27.70 -28.88
C ALA A 641 19.46 -26.93 -30.00
N GLY A 642 20.25 -25.92 -29.62
CA GLY A 642 20.96 -25.03 -30.55
C GLY A 642 20.03 -24.31 -31.53
N GLY A 643 18.79 -24.06 -31.13
CA GLY A 643 17.79 -23.39 -31.97
C GLY A 643 18.07 -21.89 -32.19
N ALA A 644 18.94 -21.30 -31.38
CA ALA A 644 19.29 -19.90 -31.48
C ALA A 644 20.79 -19.68 -31.17
N GLU A 645 21.32 -18.53 -31.58
CA GLU A 645 22.70 -18.12 -31.32
C GLU A 645 22.77 -16.62 -30.99
N PHE A 646 23.77 -16.23 -30.20
CA PHE A 646 24.05 -14.82 -29.95
C PHE A 646 24.67 -14.16 -31.18
N LEU A 647 24.11 -13.02 -31.60
CA LEU A 647 24.72 -12.14 -32.60
C LEU A 647 25.92 -11.39 -32.02
N ARG A 648 25.88 -11.10 -30.71
CA ARG A 648 26.96 -10.52 -29.90
C ARG A 648 26.67 -10.76 -28.42
N ARG A 649 27.70 -10.76 -27.56
CA ARG A 649 27.45 -10.57 -26.12
C ARG A 649 26.98 -9.14 -25.88
N SER A 650 25.69 -8.96 -25.61
CA SER A 650 25.18 -7.73 -24.99
C SER A 650 25.98 -7.48 -23.72
N ALA A 651 26.31 -6.21 -23.44
CA ALA A 651 26.68 -5.85 -22.08
C ALA A 651 25.50 -6.28 -21.17
N PRO A 652 25.75 -6.96 -20.04
CA PRO A 652 24.65 -7.34 -19.15
C PRO A 652 23.88 -6.08 -18.77
N PRO A 653 22.53 -6.15 -18.68
CA PRO A 653 21.73 -5.00 -18.25
C PRO A 653 22.30 -4.43 -16.95
N PRO A 654 22.10 -3.12 -16.68
CA PRO A 654 22.70 -2.46 -15.53
C PRO A 654 22.49 -3.31 -14.28
N ARG A 655 23.61 -3.67 -13.62
CA ARG A 655 23.70 -4.74 -12.60
C ARG A 655 22.61 -4.66 -11.52
N LEU A 656 22.05 -3.47 -11.27
CA LEU A 656 21.00 -3.28 -10.30
C LEU A 656 19.65 -3.85 -10.73
N ILE A 657 19.26 -3.78 -12.01
CA ILE A 657 18.03 -4.45 -12.50
C ILE A 657 18.19 -5.96 -12.38
N GLU A 658 19.33 -6.53 -12.77
CA GLU A 658 19.60 -7.96 -12.56
C GLU A 658 19.60 -8.36 -11.09
N HIS A 659 20.07 -7.47 -10.21
CA HIS A 659 20.13 -7.73 -8.77
C HIS A 659 18.77 -7.59 -8.10
N VAL A 660 17.99 -6.56 -8.43
CA VAL A 660 16.56 -6.43 -8.09
C VAL A 660 15.84 -7.69 -8.53
N ASN A 661 16.10 -8.14 -9.75
CA ASN A 661 15.51 -9.34 -10.28
C ASN A 661 15.96 -10.60 -9.49
N ARG A 662 17.23 -10.66 -9.09
CA ARG A 662 17.76 -11.77 -8.28
C ARG A 662 17.14 -11.81 -6.88
N VAL A 663 16.97 -10.66 -6.22
CA VAL A 663 16.41 -10.58 -4.87
C VAL A 663 14.92 -10.87 -4.86
N LEU A 664 14.16 -10.38 -5.84
CA LEU A 664 12.75 -10.77 -6.00
C LEU A 664 12.61 -12.29 -6.24
N ALA A 665 13.51 -12.89 -7.03
CA ALA A 665 13.50 -14.33 -7.28
C ALA A 665 13.81 -15.17 -6.03
N LEU A 666 14.78 -14.75 -5.21
CA LEU A 666 15.13 -15.45 -3.97
C LEU A 666 14.03 -15.28 -2.90
N GLY A 667 13.42 -14.09 -2.81
CA GLY A 667 12.35 -13.81 -1.86
C GLY A 667 10.97 -14.39 -2.20
N ALA A 668 10.81 -14.97 -3.40
CA ALA A 668 9.62 -15.73 -3.80
C ALA A 668 9.74 -17.24 -3.48
N LEU A 669 10.97 -17.71 -3.21
CA LEU A 669 11.30 -19.08 -2.80
C LEU A 669 11.33 -19.25 -1.26
N SER A 670 11.27 -18.15 -0.52
CA SER A 670 11.03 -18.06 0.93
C SER A 670 9.59 -17.67 1.20
#